data_AF-A0AAN9CMP6-F1
#
_entry.id   AF-A0AAN9CMP6-F1
#
_cell.length_a   1.000
_cell.length_b   1.000
_cell.length_c   1.000
_cell.angle_alpha   90.00
_cell.angle_beta   90.00
_cell.angle_gamma   90.00
#
_symmetry.space_group_name_H-M   'P 1'
#
loop_
_entity.id
_entity.type
_entity.pdbx_description
1 polymer ?
#
loop_
_entity_poly.entity_id
_entity_poly.type
_entity_poly.pdbx_seq_one_letter_code
_entity_poly.pdbx_strand_id
1 'polypeptide(L)'
;MASCHWILLVCLMLEVCQRAVALHREDCSGSQEEKCDFVCDCKDCSDEQDCGYRGLEFVCDFEHEGKCGWTDESEGVYMWQRQQRGNTLPDSGPSSDYTTGTSTGWFMAVTAVTSDALRTAVLVSPIIKHSSPTCRLWLRYFIWDSGYTGLGDTPLWGSVLQNDSEEAVVWRPESSSVRGWREATIYLGRIPGPFHIQLHSRRSEGKQGDVSIDHMQFLDCALPVPPESGTCIPGFVKCKQEGCVEDYKVCDGTDDCGDGTDEENCEQNMSCDFEDDLCGWDIRTISSLKWTRTNQMNISLSEPRKGPGRDHSNNTMTGHFLYVTKPDILEDDWTSFQSPPLAPTNDTHPCRMIMYTHQFGRVSGGLSVLVAGTEIYPVWERGGALGDLWVKAEVEFVVNSTFQILFVAAIRDHAYGGIAIDDIVLSPECILSNESMPWPAFPKPPAKPCIEDSLKICDFQKDCPAGEDEAQCGDFSYEMGSSGWTDTSIGSQAWELLVYNDTFIQEEFLFVVGAPGQQLSEAQTRTPLLGPSGPACTLQFSYSLSGSNPHIGDLAVYVVDSVFGTPLWEFAGRTNETTGTWLKEEVYVGARDNRFQFEFMARSEDLSPSNQIAVKDVYFVYCSPLYIPSGDVSCNFEVNLCGWYQDQTDNYDWRLHTGMDHTIHVGRSLVVDMWDTSLRGLSGRLLSIRQYSNTEHCLSFFYKLYGPNTGTLSVKRLFADGSEELLWMRSGAHGNIWHEGHCPVPPQLSAFQLVFEATRSGFDGQLALDDVAFVTGPCSLPTMCSFESQTCGYTSSEKARWIHQSWALHKTGPETDHSLETEKGFYMLAHSGVDVLPQGSVTTLTSPVRRGLTHTECVHFWYHTGGENPGTLNVYVKPSDGDIIQIFSDSVGQGHAWRHGQGNISWHGDWQLQFEVKGEGGLLSFIAIDDITYSTHSCPTPDSVCDFEKGFCGWSNTQNASVDWLDWDLTSAQAEMFYSTPAFDHTLYTEEGHFLVLPNSQRDTATRNAWLLSPHLAPTKGTCLSLWVYQPTIYDSKLIVWRLSEEPKQELLMLYEGGGDWKYFSVNITSETEFQIVLEGIKGEKGALALDDIRYTVGVNCAGQKTGQTSSSDNTGTVVASVVFVILLLLILAALFVFYLKTKHNANASRETSNGSHISCTGFGNELYSSGDTEEHLEEVHENTGP
;
A
#
# COMPACT_ATOMS: atom_id res chain seq x y z
N MET A 1 -26.34 -42.00 48.53
CA MET A 1 -27.14 -42.54 47.40
C MET A 1 -27.64 -41.48 46.42
N ALA A 2 -27.77 -40.19 46.79
CA ALA A 2 -28.11 -39.14 45.80
C ALA A 2 -26.98 -38.88 44.76
N SER A 3 -25.72 -38.93 45.20
CA SER A 3 -24.56 -38.44 44.42
C SER A 3 -24.21 -39.22 43.13
N CYS A 4 -24.59 -40.49 43.01
CA CYS A 4 -24.29 -41.27 41.79
C CYS A 4 -25.25 -40.94 40.63
N HIS A 5 -26.50 -40.59 40.92
CA HIS A 5 -27.49 -40.33 39.85
C HIS A 5 -27.21 -39.03 39.10
N TRP A 6 -26.62 -38.02 39.75
CA TRP A 6 -26.27 -36.75 39.10
C TRP A 6 -25.12 -36.90 38.11
N ILE A 7 -24.07 -37.65 38.48
CA ILE A 7 -22.94 -37.94 37.56
C ILE A 7 -23.44 -38.76 36.37
N LEU A 8 -24.32 -39.75 36.58
CA LEU A 8 -24.91 -40.52 35.47
C LEU A 8 -25.78 -39.65 34.55
N LEU A 9 -26.55 -38.70 35.10
CA LEU A 9 -27.33 -37.76 34.30
C LEU A 9 -26.43 -36.82 33.48
N VAL A 10 -25.35 -36.30 34.09
CA VAL A 10 -24.41 -35.40 33.40
C VAL A 10 -23.67 -36.14 32.29
N CYS A 11 -23.21 -37.38 32.51
CA CYS A 11 -22.63 -38.20 31.44
C CYS A 11 -23.63 -38.50 30.31
N LEU A 12 -24.88 -38.84 30.63
CA LEU A 12 -25.91 -39.05 29.60
C LEU A 12 -26.27 -37.78 28.84
N MET A 13 -26.29 -36.61 29.50
CA MET A 13 -26.49 -35.33 28.82
C MET A 13 -25.27 -34.93 27.97
N LEU A 14 -24.06 -35.32 28.37
CA LEU A 14 -22.84 -35.15 27.55
C LEU A 14 -22.82 -36.10 26.34
N GLU A 15 -23.19 -37.38 26.48
CA GLU A 15 -23.36 -38.30 25.34
C GLU A 15 -24.49 -37.83 24.40
N VAL A 16 -25.59 -37.28 24.95
CA VAL A 16 -26.69 -36.72 24.13
C VAL A 16 -26.29 -35.41 23.47
N CYS A 17 -25.52 -34.53 24.10
CA CYS A 17 -24.99 -33.32 23.44
C CYS A 17 -23.91 -33.65 22.40
N GLN A 18 -22.99 -34.58 22.68
CA GLN A 18 -22.01 -35.06 21.70
C GLN A 18 -22.68 -35.77 20.52
N ARG A 19 -23.84 -36.40 20.71
CA ARG A 19 -24.66 -36.91 19.61
C ARG A 19 -25.50 -35.84 18.92
N ALA A 20 -25.97 -34.81 19.62
CA ALA A 20 -26.73 -33.70 19.03
C ALA A 20 -25.88 -32.78 18.16
N VAL A 21 -24.60 -32.58 18.52
CA VAL A 21 -23.60 -31.89 17.68
C VAL A 21 -23.07 -32.81 16.56
N ALA A 22 -23.31 -34.12 16.63
CA ALA A 22 -23.00 -35.11 15.59
C ALA A 22 -24.25 -35.65 14.87
N LEU A 23 -25.33 -34.86 14.78
CA LEU A 23 -26.59 -35.21 14.10
C LEU A 23 -27.11 -34.14 13.14
N HIS A 24 -26.21 -33.36 12.54
CA HIS A 24 -26.41 -32.79 11.20
C HIS A 24 -25.10 -32.78 10.40
N ARG A 25 -24.52 -33.97 10.26
CA ARG A 25 -23.83 -34.36 9.02
C ARG A 25 -24.61 -35.56 8.48
N GLU A 26 -25.62 -35.30 7.65
CA GLU A 26 -26.09 -36.35 6.75
C GLU A 26 -24.89 -36.56 5.80
N ASP A 27 -24.18 -37.70 5.90
CA ASP A 27 -23.17 -38.03 4.88
C ASP A 27 -23.89 -38.00 3.54
N CYS A 28 -23.57 -37.01 2.71
CA CYS A 28 -24.18 -36.85 1.41
C CYS A 28 -23.74 -38.05 0.57
N SER A 29 -24.63 -39.04 0.43
CA SER A 29 -24.34 -40.30 -0.25
C SER A 29 -24.46 -40.17 -1.76
N GLY A 30 -23.94 -39.06 -2.30
CA GLY A 30 -23.52 -38.99 -3.69
C GLY A 30 -22.50 -40.09 -3.96
N SER A 31 -22.46 -40.50 -5.21
CA SER A 31 -21.42 -41.33 -5.78
C SER A 31 -20.04 -40.66 -5.67
N GLN A 32 -18.98 -41.36 -6.08
CA GLN A 32 -17.70 -40.69 -6.34
C GLN A 32 -17.71 -39.90 -7.65
N GLU A 33 -18.84 -39.81 -8.36
CA GLU A 33 -18.98 -39.12 -9.65
C GLU A 33 -19.53 -37.69 -9.41
N GLU A 34 -20.54 -37.54 -8.55
CA GLU A 34 -21.14 -36.29 -8.04
C GLU A 34 -20.24 -35.61 -6.96
N LYS A 35 -19.03 -35.20 -7.34
CA LYS A 35 -18.06 -34.46 -6.48
C LYS A 35 -17.02 -33.69 -7.28
N CYS A 36 -16.88 -32.40 -7.01
CA CYS A 36 -15.98 -31.45 -7.68
C CYS A 36 -16.34 -31.25 -9.16
N ASP A 37 -17.62 -31.03 -9.44
CA ASP A 37 -18.22 -30.86 -10.77
C ASP A 37 -18.88 -29.47 -10.98
N PHE A 38 -18.78 -28.59 -9.98
CA PHE A 38 -19.37 -27.25 -9.90
C PHE A 38 -20.89 -27.20 -9.66
N VAL A 39 -21.53 -28.30 -9.26
CA VAL A 39 -22.97 -28.36 -8.93
C VAL A 39 -23.19 -28.71 -7.45
N CYS A 40 -24.15 -28.07 -6.79
CA CYS A 40 -24.58 -28.45 -5.44
C CYS A 40 -25.69 -29.51 -5.49
N ASP A 41 -25.34 -30.79 -5.50
CA ASP A 41 -26.29 -31.89 -5.31
C ASP A 41 -26.64 -32.10 -3.82
N CYS A 42 -25.69 -31.81 -2.94
CA CYS A 42 -25.85 -31.83 -1.50
C CYS A 42 -26.55 -30.57 -0.98
N LYS A 43 -27.52 -30.72 -0.06
CA LYS A 43 -28.27 -29.59 0.55
C LYS A 43 -27.42 -28.58 1.32
N ASP A 44 -26.19 -28.96 1.67
CA ASP A 44 -25.18 -28.15 2.36
C ASP A 44 -23.93 -27.89 1.49
N CYS A 45 -23.98 -28.31 0.21
CA CYS A 45 -22.86 -28.32 -0.74
C CYS A 45 -21.55 -28.94 -0.18
N SER A 46 -21.67 -30.04 0.56
CA SER A 46 -20.53 -30.81 1.11
C SER A 46 -19.88 -31.78 0.10
N ASP A 47 -20.44 -31.88 -1.09
CA ASP A 47 -19.80 -32.28 -2.34
C ASP A 47 -18.64 -31.32 -2.70
N GLU A 48 -18.95 -30.03 -2.85
CA GLU A 48 -18.10 -28.98 -3.43
C GLU A 48 -17.25 -28.17 -2.43
N GLN A 49 -17.45 -28.38 -1.13
CA GLN A 49 -16.71 -27.64 -0.09
C GLN A 49 -15.17 -27.82 -0.17
N ASP A 50 -14.69 -28.98 -0.66
CA ASP A 50 -13.25 -29.26 -0.80
C ASP A 50 -12.65 -28.84 -2.16
N CYS A 51 -13.43 -28.35 -3.13
CA CYS A 51 -12.93 -27.77 -4.39
C CYS A 51 -12.96 -26.24 -4.46
N GLY A 52 -13.58 -25.58 -3.47
CA GLY A 52 -13.59 -24.12 -3.34
C GLY A 52 -14.93 -23.49 -2.97
N TYR A 53 -16.01 -24.27 -2.84
CA TYR A 53 -17.34 -23.69 -2.62
C TYR A 53 -17.48 -22.96 -1.27
N ARG A 54 -17.95 -21.70 -1.32
CA ARG A 54 -18.23 -20.83 -0.17
C ARG A 54 -19.63 -20.22 -0.21
N GLY A 55 -20.65 -21.07 -0.37
CA GLY A 55 -22.05 -20.72 -0.08
C GLY A 55 -22.80 -19.94 -1.18
N LEU A 56 -22.07 -19.26 -2.07
CA LEU A 56 -22.58 -18.70 -3.33
C LEU A 56 -21.55 -18.80 -4.48
N GLU A 57 -20.25 -18.89 -4.19
CA GLU A 57 -19.17 -18.82 -5.18
C GLU A 57 -18.08 -19.88 -4.91
N PHE A 58 -17.30 -20.21 -5.94
CA PHE A 58 -16.17 -21.14 -5.86
C PHE A 58 -14.84 -20.38 -5.66
N VAL A 59 -14.62 -19.85 -4.45
CA VAL A 59 -13.49 -18.97 -4.10
C VAL A 59 -12.54 -19.61 -3.10
N CYS A 60 -11.25 -19.59 -3.43
CA CYS A 60 -10.14 -19.92 -2.55
C CYS A 60 -9.21 -18.73 -2.29
N ASP A 61 -9.36 -18.13 -1.11
CA ASP A 61 -8.51 -17.07 -0.54
C ASP A 61 -7.42 -17.62 0.42
N PHE A 62 -7.28 -18.94 0.50
CA PHE A 62 -6.43 -19.65 1.46
C PHE A 62 -6.54 -19.24 2.95
N GLU A 63 -7.58 -18.51 3.39
CA GLU A 63 -7.80 -18.07 4.78
C GLU A 63 -8.22 -19.21 5.72
N HIS A 64 -8.65 -20.34 5.17
CA HIS A 64 -8.99 -21.55 5.91
C HIS A 64 -7.83 -22.56 5.88
N GLU A 65 -7.55 -23.23 7.01
CA GLU A 65 -6.43 -24.19 7.14
C GLU A 65 -6.44 -25.33 6.09
N GLY A 66 -7.61 -25.69 5.57
CA GLY A 66 -7.79 -26.72 4.54
C GLY A 66 -7.34 -26.33 3.13
N LYS A 67 -6.91 -25.08 2.88
CA LYS A 67 -6.43 -24.58 1.57
C LYS A 67 -7.33 -24.87 0.36
N CYS A 68 -8.64 -25.06 0.60
CA CYS A 68 -9.62 -25.45 -0.43
C CYS A 68 -9.17 -26.70 -1.21
N GLY A 69 -8.57 -27.67 -0.51
CA GLY A 69 -8.10 -28.93 -1.08
C GLY A 69 -6.79 -28.88 -1.87
N TRP A 70 -6.19 -27.70 -2.10
CA TRP A 70 -4.94 -27.58 -2.86
C TRP A 70 -3.71 -28.11 -2.08
N THR A 71 -2.90 -28.92 -2.76
CA THR A 71 -1.74 -29.61 -2.20
C THR A 71 -0.46 -29.28 -2.94
N ASP A 72 0.66 -29.12 -2.21
CA ASP A 72 1.98 -29.04 -2.81
C ASP A 72 2.52 -30.44 -3.11
N GLU A 73 3.05 -30.66 -4.32
CA GLU A 73 3.70 -31.90 -4.75
C GLU A 73 5.16 -31.66 -5.18
N SER A 74 5.83 -30.68 -4.58
CA SER A 74 7.13 -30.19 -5.04
C SER A 74 8.32 -31.11 -4.68
N GLU A 75 9.16 -31.45 -5.67
CA GLU A 75 10.39 -32.22 -5.44
C GLU A 75 11.55 -31.39 -4.85
N GLY A 76 11.49 -31.09 -3.55
CA GLY A 76 12.69 -30.74 -2.77
C GLY A 76 12.48 -29.73 -1.65
N VAL A 77 13.28 -28.65 -1.68
CA VAL A 77 13.26 -27.55 -0.68
C VAL A 77 12.53 -26.31 -1.23
N TYR A 78 12.42 -26.21 -2.56
CA TYR A 78 11.57 -25.24 -3.22
C TYR A 78 10.15 -25.83 -3.29
N MET A 79 9.21 -25.20 -2.60
CA MET A 79 7.84 -25.70 -2.42
C MET A 79 6.88 -24.54 -2.15
N TRP A 80 5.60 -24.75 -2.44
CA TRP A 80 4.51 -23.85 -2.10
C TRP A 80 4.10 -24.03 -0.63
N GLN A 81 4.05 -22.93 0.11
CA GLN A 81 3.61 -22.91 1.51
C GLN A 81 2.64 -21.75 1.76
N ARG A 82 1.77 -21.91 2.75
CA ARG A 82 0.83 -20.88 3.21
C ARG A 82 1.59 -19.87 4.05
N GLN A 83 1.50 -18.57 3.75
CA GLN A 83 2.30 -17.52 4.39
C GLN A 83 1.44 -16.31 4.80
N GLN A 84 1.91 -15.60 5.83
CA GLN A 84 1.46 -14.27 6.23
C GLN A 84 2.65 -13.30 6.06
N ARG A 85 2.41 -11.98 6.10
CA ARG A 85 3.51 -11.00 6.12
C ARG A 85 4.18 -10.99 7.51
N GLY A 86 5.30 -11.69 7.62
CA GLY A 86 6.08 -11.79 8.85
C GLY A 86 6.64 -10.45 9.36
N ASN A 87 7.15 -10.46 10.60
CA ASN A 87 7.52 -9.26 11.39
C ASN A 87 8.57 -8.32 10.78
N THR A 88 9.24 -8.71 9.70
CA THR A 88 10.18 -7.84 8.95
C THR A 88 9.61 -7.52 7.59
N LEU A 89 9.57 -6.23 7.23
CA LEU A 89 9.22 -5.75 5.89
C LEU A 89 9.93 -6.60 4.81
N PRO A 90 9.19 -7.34 3.95
CA PRO A 90 9.81 -8.18 2.95
C PRO A 90 10.35 -7.33 1.80
N ASP A 91 11.66 -7.42 1.55
CA ASP A 91 12.32 -6.81 0.39
C ASP A 91 11.70 -7.27 -0.95
N SER A 92 11.07 -8.45 -0.98
CA SER A 92 10.74 -9.14 -2.23
C SER A 92 9.41 -9.88 -2.31
N GLY A 93 8.61 -9.92 -1.24
CA GLY A 93 7.27 -10.53 -1.23
C GLY A 93 6.15 -9.50 -1.06
N PRO A 94 4.88 -9.95 -1.06
CA PRO A 94 3.72 -9.08 -0.80
C PRO A 94 3.83 -8.34 0.54
N SER A 95 3.46 -7.05 0.55
CA SER A 95 3.33 -6.26 1.79
C SER A 95 2.07 -6.61 2.59
N SER A 96 1.08 -7.20 1.93
CA SER A 96 -0.17 -7.69 2.49
C SER A 96 -0.63 -8.93 1.71
N ASP A 97 -1.49 -9.70 2.35
CA ASP A 97 -2.47 -10.52 1.66
C ASP A 97 -3.36 -9.68 0.71
N TYR A 98 -3.99 -10.30 -0.30
CA TYR A 98 -4.88 -9.62 -1.24
C TYR A 98 -6.34 -9.63 -0.77
N THR A 99 -6.86 -10.76 -0.26
CA THR A 99 -8.28 -10.93 0.08
C THR A 99 -8.71 -10.07 1.25
N THR A 100 -7.99 -10.16 2.38
CA THR A 100 -8.21 -9.31 3.56
C THR A 100 -7.63 -7.91 3.37
N GLY A 101 -6.62 -7.77 2.49
CA GLY A 101 -5.81 -6.57 2.37
C GLY A 101 -4.89 -6.31 3.56
N THR A 102 -4.63 -7.30 4.44
CA THR A 102 -3.88 -7.15 5.70
C THR A 102 -2.56 -7.91 5.74
N SER A 103 -1.71 -7.68 6.74
CA SER A 103 -0.54 -8.53 7.00
C SER A 103 -0.89 -9.91 7.57
N THR A 104 -2.08 -10.01 8.15
CA THR A 104 -2.58 -11.16 8.93
C THR A 104 -3.41 -12.13 8.12
N GLY A 105 -3.81 -11.76 6.89
CA GLY A 105 -4.35 -12.69 5.92
C GLY A 105 -3.30 -13.67 5.41
N TRP A 106 -3.76 -14.71 4.72
CA TRP A 106 -2.98 -15.90 4.37
C TRP A 106 -3.00 -16.17 2.87
N PHE A 107 -1.89 -15.89 2.19
CA PHE A 107 -1.70 -16.24 0.78
C PHE A 107 -0.82 -17.48 0.60
N MET A 108 -0.78 -18.06 -0.60
CA MET A 108 0.15 -19.15 -0.94
C MET A 108 1.39 -18.58 -1.63
N ALA A 109 2.58 -18.92 -1.15
CA ALA A 109 3.83 -18.40 -1.69
C ALA A 109 4.97 -19.40 -1.59
N VAL A 110 5.93 -19.30 -2.50
CA VAL A 110 7.08 -20.20 -2.56
C VAL A 110 8.11 -19.94 -1.46
N THR A 111 8.84 -20.99 -1.09
CA THR A 111 10.06 -20.89 -0.26
C THR A 111 11.23 -20.25 -1.01
N ALA A 112 12.22 -19.71 -0.29
CA ALA A 112 13.44 -19.18 -0.90
C ALA A 112 14.34 -20.28 -1.49
N VAL A 113 15.07 -19.96 -2.56
CA VAL A 113 16.02 -20.87 -3.22
C VAL A 113 17.44 -20.33 -3.08
N THR A 114 18.33 -21.12 -2.51
CA THR A 114 19.74 -20.78 -2.25
C THR A 114 20.70 -21.51 -3.19
N SER A 115 20.29 -21.71 -4.46
CA SER A 115 21.03 -22.50 -5.43
C SER A 115 20.90 -21.94 -6.85
N ASP A 116 22.05 -21.81 -7.53
CA ASP A 116 22.20 -21.38 -8.92
C ASP A 116 21.42 -22.25 -9.92
N ALA A 117 21.09 -23.50 -9.53
CA ALA A 117 20.39 -24.46 -10.38
C ALA A 117 18.86 -24.29 -10.28
N LEU A 118 18.20 -24.18 -11.44
CA LEU A 118 16.75 -24.07 -11.55
C LEU A 118 16.02 -25.16 -10.74
N ARG A 119 15.00 -24.74 -10.00
CA ARG A 119 14.04 -25.58 -9.28
C ARG A 119 12.62 -25.22 -9.68
N THR A 120 11.76 -26.23 -9.71
CA THR A 120 10.32 -26.08 -9.93
C THR A 120 9.57 -26.46 -8.65
N ALA A 121 8.54 -25.70 -8.30
CA ALA A 121 7.58 -26.00 -7.25
C ALA A 121 6.17 -26.09 -7.87
N VAL A 122 5.39 -27.10 -7.49
CA VAL A 122 4.10 -27.43 -8.12
C VAL A 122 3.00 -27.48 -7.06
N LEU A 123 1.99 -26.61 -7.21
CA LEU A 123 0.76 -26.65 -6.43
C LEU A 123 -0.34 -27.28 -7.28
N VAL A 124 -1.02 -28.28 -6.75
CA VAL A 124 -1.98 -29.14 -7.45
C VAL A 124 -3.37 -28.99 -6.84
N SER A 125 -4.40 -28.87 -7.68
CA SER A 125 -5.79 -28.80 -7.26
C SER A 125 -6.34 -30.17 -6.82
N PRO A 126 -7.51 -30.22 -6.17
CA PRO A 126 -8.36 -31.40 -6.16
C PRO A 126 -8.65 -31.93 -7.57
N ILE A 127 -9.12 -33.18 -7.67
CA ILE A 127 -9.65 -33.73 -8.94
C ILE A 127 -10.95 -32.99 -9.26
N ILE A 128 -10.99 -32.26 -10.36
CA ILE A 128 -12.19 -31.67 -10.95
C ILE A 128 -12.76 -32.67 -11.97
N LYS A 129 -14.08 -32.79 -12.09
CA LYS A 129 -14.74 -33.82 -12.92
C LYS A 129 -14.74 -33.53 -14.40
N HIS A 130 -15.18 -32.33 -14.74
CA HIS A 130 -15.34 -31.81 -16.08
C HIS A 130 -15.58 -30.31 -15.97
N SER A 131 -15.46 -29.60 -17.09
CA SER A 131 -15.72 -28.17 -17.17
C SER A 131 -16.58 -27.84 -18.38
N SER A 132 -17.35 -26.77 -18.31
CA SER A 132 -18.01 -26.16 -19.46
C SER A 132 -17.00 -25.53 -20.46
N PRO A 133 -17.42 -25.21 -21.71
CA PRO A 133 -16.61 -24.42 -22.64
C PRO A 133 -16.25 -23.01 -22.15
N THR A 134 -17.07 -22.43 -21.28
CA THR A 134 -16.90 -21.10 -20.68
C THR A 134 -16.02 -21.08 -19.43
N CYS A 135 -15.57 -22.25 -18.96
CA CYS A 135 -14.88 -22.37 -17.68
C CYS A 135 -13.57 -21.58 -17.64
N ARG A 136 -13.49 -20.65 -16.69
CA ARG A 136 -12.32 -19.81 -16.43
C ARG A 136 -11.97 -19.76 -14.94
N LEU A 137 -10.68 -19.88 -14.63
CA LEU A 137 -10.12 -19.73 -13.29
C LEU A 137 -9.45 -18.36 -13.20
N TRP A 138 -10.11 -17.44 -12.49
CA TRP A 138 -9.54 -16.13 -12.13
C TRP A 138 -8.62 -16.30 -10.92
N LEU A 139 -7.52 -15.54 -10.84
CA LEU A 139 -6.62 -15.58 -9.69
C LEU A 139 -5.81 -14.29 -9.53
N ARG A 140 -5.36 -14.04 -8.31
CA ARG A 140 -4.41 -12.97 -7.99
C ARG A 140 -3.01 -13.55 -7.83
N TYR A 141 -2.02 -12.90 -8.42
CA TYR A 141 -0.62 -13.32 -8.34
C TYR A 141 0.33 -12.15 -8.14
N PHE A 142 1.46 -12.42 -7.50
CA PHE A 142 2.54 -11.48 -7.25
C PHE A 142 3.83 -12.09 -7.78
N ILE A 143 4.52 -11.40 -8.69
CA ILE A 143 5.83 -11.81 -9.22
C ILE A 143 6.75 -10.61 -9.18
N TRP A 144 7.81 -10.75 -8.39
CA TRP A 144 8.83 -9.74 -8.24
C TRP A 144 10.23 -10.36 -8.31
N ASP A 145 11.14 -9.59 -8.87
CA ASP A 145 12.58 -9.68 -8.66
C ASP A 145 13.07 -8.24 -8.49
N SER A 146 13.96 -8.05 -7.52
CA SER A 146 14.61 -6.77 -7.21
C SER A 146 15.75 -6.41 -8.20
N GLY A 147 15.77 -7.06 -9.37
CA GLY A 147 16.65 -6.77 -10.50
C GLY A 147 18.04 -7.40 -10.42
N TYR A 148 18.27 -8.33 -9.49
CA TYR A 148 19.59 -8.91 -9.25
C TYR A 148 19.89 -10.14 -10.13
N THR A 149 18.87 -10.91 -10.50
CA THR A 149 19.03 -12.17 -11.27
C THR A 149 18.22 -12.20 -12.57
N GLY A 150 17.14 -11.43 -12.66
CA GLY A 150 16.19 -11.44 -13.76
C GLY A 150 15.11 -12.53 -13.59
N LEU A 151 13.90 -12.28 -14.09
CA LEU A 151 12.76 -13.21 -13.96
C LEU A 151 12.95 -14.58 -14.66
N GLY A 152 13.96 -14.71 -15.52
CA GLY A 152 14.25 -15.95 -16.26
C GLY A 152 13.15 -16.38 -17.24
N ASP A 153 13.27 -17.61 -17.74
CA ASP A 153 12.28 -18.19 -18.63
C ASP A 153 11.09 -18.74 -17.84
N THR A 154 10.05 -17.91 -17.76
CA THR A 154 8.73 -18.15 -17.15
C THR A 154 8.79 -18.55 -15.66
N PRO A 155 8.75 -17.57 -14.73
CA PRO A 155 8.84 -17.84 -13.29
C PRO A 155 7.57 -18.47 -12.69
N LEU A 156 6.43 -18.39 -13.38
CA LEU A 156 5.14 -18.99 -13.02
C LEU A 156 4.41 -19.40 -14.31
N TRP A 157 3.68 -20.52 -14.33
CA TRP A 157 2.69 -20.89 -15.36
C TRP A 157 1.60 -21.81 -14.78
N GLY A 158 0.53 -22.00 -15.55
CA GLY A 158 -0.57 -22.93 -15.23
C GLY A 158 -0.71 -24.02 -16.29
N SER A 159 -1.01 -25.24 -15.85
CA SER A 159 -1.25 -26.41 -16.70
C SER A 159 -2.37 -27.31 -16.17
N VAL A 160 -2.84 -28.23 -17.02
CA VAL A 160 -3.89 -29.20 -16.74
C VAL A 160 -3.38 -30.62 -17.03
N LEU A 161 -3.76 -31.56 -16.17
CA LEU A 161 -3.40 -32.97 -16.26
C LEU A 161 -4.68 -33.84 -16.20
N GLN A 162 -5.05 -34.49 -17.30
CA GLN A 162 -6.17 -35.44 -17.35
C GLN A 162 -5.66 -36.88 -17.11
N ASN A 163 -6.47 -37.74 -16.48
CA ASN A 163 -6.05 -39.09 -16.08
C ASN A 163 -5.55 -39.96 -17.27
N ASP A 164 -4.24 -40.28 -17.28
CA ASP A 164 -3.45 -40.97 -18.34
C ASP A 164 -2.97 -40.10 -19.54
N SER A 165 -3.04 -38.77 -19.48
CA SER A 165 -2.51 -37.82 -20.50
C SER A 165 -1.20 -37.11 -20.08
N GLU A 166 -0.50 -36.47 -21.03
CA GLU A 166 0.65 -35.58 -20.74
C GLU A 166 0.20 -34.13 -20.48
N GLU A 167 0.96 -33.41 -19.64
CA GLU A 167 0.64 -32.08 -19.08
C GLU A 167 0.41 -30.99 -20.15
N ALA A 168 -0.82 -30.50 -20.27
CA ALA A 168 -1.20 -29.44 -21.22
C ALA A 168 -1.07 -28.05 -20.58
N VAL A 169 -0.35 -27.12 -21.21
CA VAL A 169 -0.18 -25.75 -20.67
C VAL A 169 -1.42 -24.91 -20.98
N VAL A 170 -1.99 -24.26 -19.96
CA VAL A 170 -3.24 -23.48 -20.09
C VAL A 170 -3.09 -21.98 -19.84
N TRP A 171 -2.02 -21.53 -19.17
CA TRP A 171 -1.77 -20.11 -18.94
C TRP A 171 -0.31 -19.76 -18.70
N ARG A 172 0.11 -18.60 -19.22
CA ARG A 172 1.47 -18.05 -19.13
C ARG A 172 1.41 -16.53 -18.88
N PRO A 173 1.90 -16.00 -17.74
CA PRO A 173 1.92 -14.57 -17.48
C PRO A 173 2.94 -13.79 -18.33
N GLU A 174 2.64 -12.52 -18.61
CA GLU A 174 3.60 -11.55 -19.18
C GLU A 174 4.81 -11.38 -18.25
N SER A 175 6.02 -11.46 -18.79
CA SER A 175 7.27 -11.31 -18.03
C SER A 175 7.62 -9.85 -17.75
N SER A 176 6.86 -9.21 -16.85
CA SER A 176 7.18 -7.94 -16.17
C SER A 176 7.35 -8.18 -14.66
N SER A 177 8.31 -7.47 -14.04
CA SER A 177 8.53 -7.49 -12.58
C SER A 177 7.86 -6.27 -11.98
N VAL A 178 6.86 -6.47 -11.11
CA VAL A 178 6.07 -5.40 -10.49
C VAL A 178 5.88 -5.73 -9.01
N ARG A 179 6.15 -4.79 -8.12
CA ARG A 179 6.04 -5.00 -6.66
C ARG A 179 4.61 -4.80 -6.17
N GLY A 180 3.67 -5.55 -6.76
CA GLY A 180 2.24 -5.44 -6.51
C GLY A 180 1.48 -6.72 -6.90
N TRP A 181 0.26 -6.86 -6.39
CA TRP A 181 -0.66 -7.92 -6.78
C TRP A 181 -1.24 -7.62 -8.17
N ARG A 182 -1.31 -8.65 -9.02
CA ARG A 182 -1.83 -8.62 -10.39
C ARG A 182 -2.96 -9.63 -10.54
N GLU A 183 -3.81 -9.47 -11.53
CA GLU A 183 -4.84 -10.44 -11.92
C GLU A 183 -4.46 -11.25 -13.17
N ALA A 184 -4.95 -12.48 -13.22
CA ALA A 184 -4.98 -13.31 -14.42
C ALA A 184 -6.28 -14.10 -14.50
N THR A 185 -6.74 -14.32 -15.74
CA THR A 185 -7.81 -15.26 -16.06
C THR A 185 -7.20 -16.42 -16.84
N ILE A 186 -7.27 -17.63 -16.29
CA ILE A 186 -6.90 -18.88 -16.94
C ILE A 186 -8.16 -19.43 -17.63
N TYR A 187 -8.20 -19.37 -18.95
CA TYR A 187 -9.27 -19.99 -19.73
C TYR A 187 -8.98 -21.49 -19.83
N LEU A 188 -9.74 -22.30 -19.09
CA LEU A 188 -9.59 -23.76 -19.09
C LEU A 188 -10.30 -24.36 -20.30
N GLY A 189 -11.50 -23.85 -20.60
CA GLY A 189 -12.37 -24.37 -21.66
C GLY A 189 -12.97 -25.72 -21.30
N ARG A 190 -13.59 -26.38 -22.28
CA ARG A 190 -14.24 -27.68 -22.11
C ARG A 190 -13.21 -28.78 -21.84
N ILE A 191 -13.36 -29.49 -20.73
CA ILE A 191 -12.61 -30.71 -20.41
C ILE A 191 -13.65 -31.81 -20.11
N PRO A 192 -13.71 -32.91 -20.89
CA PRO A 192 -14.78 -33.92 -20.80
C PRO A 192 -14.63 -34.94 -19.66
N GLY A 193 -13.50 -34.95 -18.95
CA GLY A 193 -13.21 -35.99 -17.96
C GLY A 193 -12.21 -35.55 -16.88
N PRO A 194 -12.01 -36.38 -15.85
CA PRO A 194 -11.44 -35.94 -14.58
C PRO A 194 -9.98 -35.48 -14.70
N PHE A 195 -9.71 -34.27 -14.18
CA PHE A 195 -8.46 -33.54 -14.34
C PHE A 195 -7.98 -32.85 -13.06
N HIS A 196 -6.69 -32.54 -13.01
CA HIS A 196 -6.08 -31.63 -12.04
C HIS A 196 -5.61 -30.35 -12.75
N ILE A 197 -5.63 -29.23 -12.04
CA ILE A 197 -4.93 -27.99 -12.39
C ILE A 197 -3.62 -27.94 -11.60
N GLN A 198 -2.55 -27.53 -12.25
CA GLN A 198 -1.23 -27.37 -11.65
C GLN A 198 -0.71 -25.94 -11.84
N LEU A 199 -0.27 -25.32 -10.75
CA LEU A 199 0.40 -24.01 -10.76
C LEU A 199 1.88 -24.22 -10.46
N HIS A 200 2.69 -24.00 -11.49
CA HIS A 200 4.13 -24.29 -11.50
C HIS A 200 4.92 -23.00 -11.37
N SER A 201 5.76 -22.90 -10.33
CA SER A 201 6.73 -21.82 -10.18
C SER A 201 8.14 -22.34 -10.44
N ARG A 202 8.98 -21.60 -11.18
CA ARG A 202 10.36 -22.03 -11.52
C ARG A 202 11.38 -20.90 -11.35
N ARG A 203 12.36 -21.09 -10.47
CA ARG A 203 13.39 -20.08 -10.14
C ARG A 203 14.76 -20.73 -9.93
N SER A 204 15.82 -19.94 -10.11
CA SER A 204 17.17 -20.18 -9.55
C SER A 204 17.27 -19.46 -8.20
N GLU A 205 18.44 -18.95 -7.80
CA GLU A 205 18.61 -18.16 -6.55
C GLU A 205 17.57 -17.02 -6.45
N GLY A 206 16.86 -16.97 -5.32
CA GLY A 206 15.74 -16.06 -5.08
C GLY A 206 15.31 -16.03 -3.62
N LYS A 207 14.65 -14.93 -3.21
CA LYS A 207 14.15 -14.72 -1.84
C LYS A 207 12.78 -15.40 -1.65
N GLN A 208 12.18 -15.23 -0.46
CA GLN A 208 10.88 -15.80 -0.10
C GLN A 208 9.76 -14.81 -0.43
N GLY A 209 8.69 -15.27 -1.07
CA GLY A 209 7.55 -14.44 -1.50
C GLY A 209 7.66 -13.89 -2.93
N ASP A 210 8.82 -14.03 -3.58
CA ASP A 210 9.13 -13.59 -4.95
C ASP A 210 8.17 -14.14 -6.03
N VAL A 211 7.44 -15.22 -5.70
CA VAL A 211 6.23 -15.69 -6.41
C VAL A 211 5.17 -16.03 -5.36
N SER A 212 4.01 -15.39 -5.42
CA SER A 212 2.86 -15.64 -4.54
C SER A 212 1.54 -15.64 -5.32
N ILE A 213 0.52 -16.33 -4.81
CA ILE A 213 -0.85 -16.37 -5.35
C ILE A 213 -1.88 -16.24 -4.21
N ASP A 214 -3.02 -15.64 -4.50
CA ASP A 214 -4.20 -15.53 -3.63
C ASP A 214 -5.49 -15.49 -4.47
N HIS A 215 -6.64 -15.57 -3.81
CA HIS A 215 -7.98 -15.26 -4.33
C HIS A 215 -8.28 -15.89 -5.69
N MET A 216 -8.23 -17.22 -5.73
CA MET A 216 -8.55 -18.01 -6.90
C MET A 216 -10.07 -18.24 -6.95
N GLN A 217 -10.72 -17.95 -8.08
CA GLN A 217 -12.16 -18.09 -8.27
C GLN A 217 -12.47 -18.84 -9.57
N PHE A 218 -13.26 -19.90 -9.48
CA PHE A 218 -13.83 -20.56 -10.66
C PHE A 218 -15.10 -19.83 -11.10
N LEU A 219 -15.16 -19.44 -12.36
CA LEU A 219 -16.28 -18.74 -12.98
C LEU A 219 -16.79 -19.54 -14.18
N ASP A 220 -18.11 -19.57 -14.33
CA ASP A 220 -18.83 -20.10 -15.50
C ASP A 220 -18.53 -21.57 -15.84
N CYS A 221 -18.02 -22.37 -14.88
CA CYS A 221 -17.48 -23.72 -15.11
C CYS A 221 -18.49 -24.88 -15.10
N ALA A 222 -19.70 -24.68 -14.58
CA ALA A 222 -20.73 -25.72 -14.50
C ALA A 222 -21.38 -26.00 -15.87
N LEU A 223 -21.79 -27.25 -16.10
CA LEU A 223 -22.52 -27.65 -17.31
C LEU A 223 -24.02 -27.26 -17.27
N PRO A 224 -24.74 -27.22 -18.40
CA PRO A 224 -26.15 -26.83 -18.45
C PRO A 224 -27.06 -27.76 -17.62
N VAL A 225 -27.54 -27.27 -16.48
CA VAL A 225 -28.41 -28.05 -15.58
C VAL A 225 -29.85 -28.20 -16.12
N PRO A 226 -30.59 -29.28 -15.79
CA PRO A 226 -31.96 -29.47 -16.25
C PRO A 226 -32.93 -28.40 -15.73
N PRO A 227 -33.81 -27.83 -16.57
CA PRO A 227 -34.73 -26.78 -16.14
C PRO A 227 -35.87 -27.31 -15.25
N GLU A 228 -36.30 -26.54 -14.24
CA GLU A 228 -37.42 -26.90 -13.33
C GLU A 228 -38.73 -27.26 -14.05
N SER A 229 -38.93 -26.73 -15.27
CA SER A 229 -40.09 -27.01 -16.13
C SER A 229 -40.06 -28.39 -16.80
N GLY A 230 -38.90 -29.05 -16.86
CA GLY A 230 -38.65 -30.27 -17.64
C GLY A 230 -38.63 -30.08 -19.15
N THR A 231 -38.76 -28.84 -19.66
CA THR A 231 -38.80 -28.51 -21.09
C THR A 231 -38.06 -27.21 -21.39
N CYS A 232 -37.11 -27.27 -22.33
CA CYS A 232 -36.39 -26.10 -22.83
C CYS A 232 -37.32 -25.04 -23.45
N ILE A 233 -36.85 -23.79 -23.45
CA ILE A 233 -37.54 -22.63 -24.04
C ILE A 233 -37.45 -22.73 -25.58
N PRO A 234 -38.42 -22.25 -26.37
CA PRO A 234 -38.27 -22.21 -27.83
C PRO A 234 -37.02 -21.42 -28.26
N GLY A 235 -36.18 -22.02 -29.11
CA GLY A 235 -34.83 -21.52 -29.43
C GLY A 235 -33.69 -22.27 -28.71
N PHE A 236 -34.02 -23.33 -27.97
CA PHE A 236 -33.06 -24.20 -27.28
C PHE A 236 -33.29 -25.68 -27.63
N VAL A 237 -32.21 -26.41 -27.84
CA VAL A 237 -32.14 -27.86 -27.98
C VAL A 237 -31.87 -28.52 -26.63
N LYS A 238 -32.38 -29.75 -26.44
CA LYS A 238 -32.24 -30.53 -25.20
C LYS A 238 -31.15 -31.60 -25.32
N CYS A 239 -30.20 -31.59 -24.39
CA CYS A 239 -29.10 -32.56 -24.28
C CYS A 239 -29.59 -33.92 -23.73
N LYS A 240 -28.78 -34.99 -23.82
CA LYS A 240 -29.10 -36.29 -23.18
C LYS A 240 -29.01 -36.18 -21.66
N GLN A 241 -28.14 -35.31 -21.14
CA GLN A 241 -28.08 -34.90 -19.72
C GLN A 241 -29.26 -34.02 -19.26
N GLU A 242 -30.35 -33.95 -20.04
CA GLU A 242 -31.59 -33.20 -19.75
C GLU A 242 -31.47 -31.67 -19.65
N GLY A 243 -30.25 -31.11 -19.66
CA GLY A 243 -29.95 -29.68 -19.86
C GLY A 243 -30.36 -29.12 -21.22
N CYS A 244 -30.20 -27.81 -21.40
CA CYS A 244 -30.62 -27.07 -22.60
C CYS A 244 -29.48 -26.18 -23.13
N VAL A 245 -29.23 -26.23 -24.44
CA VAL A 245 -28.29 -25.36 -25.17
C VAL A 245 -29.03 -24.57 -26.26
N GLU A 246 -28.50 -23.43 -26.67
CA GLU A 246 -29.16 -22.55 -27.65
C GLU A 246 -29.02 -23.06 -29.09
N ASP A 247 -30.04 -22.86 -29.94
CA ASP A 247 -30.10 -23.39 -31.31
C ASP A 247 -28.87 -23.01 -32.20
N TYR A 248 -28.14 -21.93 -31.87
CA TYR A 248 -26.96 -21.48 -32.63
C TYR A 248 -25.62 -22.10 -32.18
N LYS A 249 -25.61 -22.82 -31.04
CA LYS A 249 -24.46 -23.59 -30.51
C LYS A 249 -24.39 -25.02 -31.06
N VAL A 250 -25.47 -25.48 -31.68
CA VAL A 250 -25.57 -26.85 -32.24
C VAL A 250 -24.83 -26.94 -33.58
N CYS A 251 -23.95 -27.93 -33.70
CA CYS A 251 -23.05 -28.13 -34.84
C CYS A 251 -22.04 -26.98 -35.03
N ASP A 252 -21.49 -26.47 -33.92
CA ASP A 252 -20.59 -25.31 -33.88
C ASP A 252 -19.11 -25.63 -33.64
N GLY A 253 -18.78 -26.91 -33.39
CA GLY A 253 -17.45 -27.37 -32.99
C GLY A 253 -17.24 -27.47 -31.48
N THR A 254 -18.26 -27.24 -30.65
CA THR A 254 -18.18 -27.24 -29.18
C THR A 254 -19.15 -28.25 -28.56
N ASP A 255 -18.68 -29.03 -27.59
CA ASP A 255 -19.55 -29.82 -26.71
C ASP A 255 -20.00 -28.94 -25.53
N ASP A 256 -21.05 -28.14 -25.78
CA ASP A 256 -21.73 -27.27 -24.83
C ASP A 256 -22.70 -28.06 -23.92
N CYS A 257 -23.30 -29.13 -24.45
CA CYS A 257 -24.15 -30.07 -23.71
C CYS A 257 -23.39 -30.89 -22.65
N GLY A 258 -22.06 -30.95 -22.74
CA GLY A 258 -21.21 -31.80 -21.91
C GLY A 258 -21.28 -33.30 -22.21
N ASP A 259 -22.06 -33.71 -23.22
CA ASP A 259 -22.31 -35.10 -23.65
C ASP A 259 -22.24 -35.29 -25.19
N GLY A 260 -21.85 -34.26 -25.94
CA GLY A 260 -21.71 -34.24 -27.40
C GLY A 260 -23.01 -34.40 -28.20
N THR A 261 -24.19 -34.23 -27.59
CA THR A 261 -25.50 -34.38 -28.28
C THR A 261 -25.78 -33.29 -29.31
N ASP A 262 -25.25 -32.09 -29.06
CA ASP A 262 -25.17 -30.96 -29.97
C ASP A 262 -24.39 -31.31 -31.25
N GLU A 263 -23.21 -31.92 -31.13
CA GLU A 263 -22.33 -32.20 -32.26
C GLU A 263 -22.61 -33.55 -32.98
N GLU A 264 -23.51 -34.38 -32.46
CA GLU A 264 -23.72 -35.76 -32.92
C GLU A 264 -24.41 -35.92 -34.30
N ASN A 265 -25.05 -34.87 -34.84
CA ASN A 265 -25.91 -34.95 -36.04
C ASN A 265 -25.46 -34.05 -37.21
N CYS A 266 -24.18 -33.67 -37.22
CA CYS A 266 -23.67 -32.56 -38.03
C CYS A 266 -23.16 -32.95 -39.44
N GLU A 267 -23.58 -34.10 -39.99
CA GLU A 267 -23.15 -34.64 -41.31
C GLU A 267 -23.36 -33.69 -42.51
N GLN A 268 -24.08 -32.57 -42.34
CA GLN A 268 -24.33 -31.57 -43.38
C GLN A 268 -23.36 -30.39 -43.35
N ASN A 269 -22.63 -30.19 -42.24
CA ASN A 269 -21.59 -29.18 -42.11
C ASN A 269 -20.27 -29.74 -42.64
N MET A 270 -19.36 -28.88 -43.10
CA MET A 270 -17.99 -29.28 -43.44
C MET A 270 -17.07 -28.80 -42.32
N SER A 271 -16.85 -29.65 -41.32
CA SER A 271 -15.91 -29.41 -40.21
C SER A 271 -14.48 -29.82 -40.59
N CYS A 272 -13.50 -29.24 -39.89
CA CYS A 272 -12.10 -29.58 -39.99
C CYS A 272 -11.38 -29.31 -38.66
N ASP A 273 -11.20 -30.39 -37.89
CA ASP A 273 -10.42 -30.49 -36.64
C ASP A 273 -8.90 -30.64 -36.89
N PHE A 274 -8.50 -30.70 -38.17
CA PHE A 274 -7.16 -31.04 -38.63
C PHE A 274 -6.56 -32.34 -38.07
N GLU A 275 -7.28 -33.21 -37.36
CA GLU A 275 -6.68 -34.34 -36.61
C GLU A 275 -6.21 -35.50 -37.50
N ASP A 276 -6.91 -35.76 -38.61
CA ASP A 276 -6.50 -36.76 -39.61
C ASP A 276 -5.69 -36.15 -40.77
N ASP A 277 -6.15 -35.03 -41.37
CA ASP A 277 -5.43 -34.40 -42.50
C ASP A 277 -5.50 -32.85 -42.57
N LEU A 278 -5.96 -32.28 -43.70
CA LEU A 278 -6.11 -30.86 -43.99
C LEU A 278 -7.49 -30.54 -44.60
N CYS A 279 -8.42 -31.51 -44.67
CA CYS A 279 -9.80 -31.35 -45.13
C CYS A 279 -9.99 -30.70 -46.53
N GLY A 280 -8.93 -30.69 -47.35
CA GLY A 280 -8.89 -30.00 -48.65
C GLY A 280 -8.41 -28.55 -48.62
N TRP A 281 -8.08 -27.98 -47.47
CA TRP A 281 -7.47 -26.65 -47.33
C TRP A 281 -6.08 -26.60 -47.99
N ASP A 282 -5.82 -25.52 -48.72
CA ASP A 282 -4.60 -25.38 -49.53
C ASP A 282 -3.60 -24.41 -48.89
N ILE A 283 -2.67 -24.97 -48.11
CA ILE A 283 -1.58 -24.24 -47.43
C ILE A 283 -0.47 -23.71 -48.34
N ARG A 284 -0.69 -23.65 -49.67
CA ARG A 284 0.25 -23.07 -50.64
C ARG A 284 0.13 -21.54 -50.67
N THR A 285 0.79 -20.89 -49.72
CA THR A 285 1.05 -19.43 -49.70
C THR A 285 1.81 -18.94 -50.95
N ILE A 286 1.76 -17.62 -51.16
CA ILE A 286 2.56 -16.88 -52.16
C ILE A 286 3.85 -16.28 -51.54
N SER A 287 3.91 -16.11 -50.21
CA SER A 287 5.09 -15.62 -49.49
C SER A 287 6.08 -16.74 -49.13
N SER A 288 7.22 -16.41 -48.51
CA SER A 288 8.21 -17.41 -48.06
C SER A 288 7.86 -18.05 -46.72
N LEU A 289 7.18 -17.31 -45.83
CA LEU A 289 6.63 -17.77 -44.54
C LEU A 289 5.45 -18.73 -44.77
N LYS A 290 5.29 -19.80 -43.97
CA LYS A 290 4.27 -20.85 -44.25
C LYS A 290 3.53 -21.34 -43.01
N TRP A 291 2.22 -21.52 -43.17
CA TRP A 291 1.39 -22.32 -42.28
C TRP A 291 1.86 -23.78 -42.26
N THR A 292 1.86 -24.38 -41.06
CA THR A 292 2.27 -25.77 -40.82
C THR A 292 1.29 -26.43 -39.86
N ARG A 293 0.73 -27.59 -40.24
CA ARG A 293 -0.03 -28.46 -39.33
C ARG A 293 0.91 -29.07 -38.29
N THR A 294 0.65 -28.86 -37.01
CA THR A 294 1.52 -29.25 -35.90
C THR A 294 0.72 -29.44 -34.61
N ASN A 295 1.35 -30.02 -33.59
CA ASN A 295 0.84 -30.10 -32.22
C ASN A 295 1.89 -29.54 -31.22
N GLN A 296 1.53 -29.37 -29.96
CA GLN A 296 2.42 -28.77 -28.95
C GLN A 296 3.66 -29.64 -28.65
N MET A 297 3.59 -30.97 -28.74
CA MET A 297 4.79 -31.82 -28.63
C MET A 297 5.87 -31.49 -29.68
N ASN A 298 5.46 -31.18 -30.91
CA ASN A 298 6.39 -30.76 -31.98
C ASN A 298 6.87 -29.31 -31.79
N ILE A 299 6.08 -28.45 -31.13
CA ILE A 299 6.48 -27.09 -30.72
C ILE A 299 7.26 -27.13 -29.39
N SER A 300 8.39 -27.83 -29.40
CA SER A 300 9.50 -27.70 -28.43
C SER A 300 9.08 -27.44 -26.97
N LEU A 301 8.61 -28.49 -26.26
CA LEU A 301 8.19 -28.45 -24.85
C LEU A 301 9.16 -27.74 -23.89
N SER A 302 10.47 -27.72 -24.18
CA SER A 302 11.48 -27.01 -23.38
C SER A 302 11.39 -25.47 -23.46
N GLU A 303 10.66 -24.92 -24.43
CA GLU A 303 10.46 -23.48 -24.64
C GLU A 303 8.96 -23.16 -24.73
N PRO A 304 8.21 -23.18 -23.61
CA PRO A 304 6.76 -23.00 -23.57
C PRO A 304 6.31 -21.56 -23.90
N ARG A 305 7.04 -20.78 -24.71
CA ARG A 305 6.57 -19.52 -25.32
C ARG A 305 6.37 -19.61 -26.85
N LYS A 306 6.61 -20.78 -27.46
CA LYS A 306 6.71 -20.97 -28.92
C LYS A 306 5.40 -21.33 -29.65
N GLY A 307 4.27 -21.50 -28.97
CA GLY A 307 2.96 -21.76 -29.60
C GLY A 307 1.80 -21.99 -28.61
N PRO A 308 0.63 -22.44 -29.09
CA PRO A 308 -0.50 -22.86 -28.26
C PRO A 308 -0.13 -24.06 -27.38
N GLY A 309 -0.51 -24.04 -26.10
CA GLY A 309 -0.18 -25.13 -25.17
C GLY A 309 -0.99 -26.42 -25.39
N ARG A 310 -2.05 -26.36 -26.23
CA ARG A 310 -2.97 -27.45 -26.55
C ARG A 310 -3.77 -27.16 -27.84
N ASP A 311 -4.35 -28.19 -28.45
CA ASP A 311 -5.42 -28.08 -29.46
C ASP A 311 -6.72 -27.51 -28.88
N HIS A 312 -7.70 -27.16 -29.72
CA HIS A 312 -9.05 -26.83 -29.26
C HIS A 312 -9.94 -28.07 -29.12
N SER A 313 -9.99 -28.93 -30.15
CA SER A 313 -11.00 -29.99 -30.34
C SER A 313 -11.10 -31.00 -29.18
N ASN A 314 -9.97 -31.39 -28.61
CA ASN A 314 -9.84 -32.36 -27.50
C ASN A 314 -9.17 -31.74 -26.26
N ASN A 315 -8.66 -30.50 -26.34
CA ASN A 315 -7.99 -29.77 -25.27
C ASN A 315 -6.72 -30.49 -24.75
N THR A 316 -5.89 -31.02 -25.67
CA THR A 316 -4.68 -31.83 -25.38
C THR A 316 -3.38 -31.24 -25.94
N MET A 317 -2.21 -31.70 -25.48
CA MET A 317 -0.93 -31.33 -26.14
C MET A 317 -0.61 -32.15 -27.40
N THR A 318 -1.40 -33.20 -27.67
CA THR A 318 -1.21 -34.16 -28.76
C THR A 318 -1.95 -33.80 -30.03
N GLY A 319 -3.06 -33.08 -29.92
CA GLY A 319 -3.92 -32.73 -31.04
C GLY A 319 -3.36 -31.63 -31.93
N HIS A 320 -3.92 -31.49 -33.13
CA HIS A 320 -3.26 -30.82 -34.25
C HIS A 320 -4.00 -29.59 -34.76
N PHE A 321 -3.27 -28.49 -34.90
CA PHE A 321 -3.77 -27.22 -35.43
C PHE A 321 -2.88 -26.69 -36.56
N LEU A 322 -3.40 -25.75 -37.36
CA LEU A 322 -2.58 -24.97 -38.29
C LEU A 322 -1.86 -23.85 -37.54
N TYR A 323 -0.53 -23.81 -37.58
CA TYR A 323 0.27 -22.80 -36.90
C TYR A 323 1.19 -22.00 -37.84
N VAL A 324 1.44 -20.73 -37.49
CA VAL A 324 2.51 -19.91 -38.07
C VAL A 324 3.21 -19.04 -37.01
N THR A 325 4.54 -19.00 -37.08
CA THR A 325 5.42 -18.12 -36.29
C THR A 325 6.65 -17.73 -37.11
N LYS A 326 7.39 -16.69 -36.71
CA LYS A 326 8.57 -16.18 -37.44
C LYS A 326 9.81 -17.04 -37.18
N PRO A 327 10.47 -17.61 -38.21
CA PRO A 327 11.80 -18.20 -38.07
C PRO A 327 12.88 -17.11 -38.05
N ASP A 328 13.98 -17.33 -37.31
CA ASP A 328 15.08 -16.38 -37.02
C ASP A 328 15.81 -15.74 -38.23
N ILE A 329 15.39 -16.00 -39.47
CA ILE A 329 16.16 -15.77 -40.71
C ILE A 329 15.28 -15.22 -41.87
N LEU A 330 14.05 -14.76 -41.62
CA LEU A 330 13.13 -14.27 -42.66
C LEU A 330 12.70 -12.80 -42.46
N GLU A 331 12.58 -12.07 -43.58
CA GLU A 331 12.08 -10.68 -43.66
C GLU A 331 10.61 -10.60 -44.14
N ASP A 332 9.95 -11.73 -44.44
CA ASP A 332 8.52 -11.75 -44.81
C ASP A 332 7.62 -11.79 -43.57
N ASP A 333 6.91 -10.69 -43.32
CA ASP A 333 6.05 -10.51 -42.14
C ASP A 333 4.57 -10.98 -42.35
N TRP A 334 4.26 -11.76 -43.40
CA TRP A 334 2.89 -12.28 -43.64
C TRP A 334 2.83 -13.59 -44.43
N THR A 335 1.70 -14.31 -44.34
CA THR A 335 1.43 -15.53 -45.13
C THR A 335 -0.07 -15.83 -45.27
N SER A 336 -0.43 -16.74 -46.20
CA SER A 336 -1.83 -17.09 -46.48
C SER A 336 -2.08 -18.58 -46.76
N PHE A 337 -3.31 -19.03 -46.54
CA PHE A 337 -3.87 -20.28 -47.09
C PHE A 337 -5.33 -20.08 -47.54
N GLN A 338 -5.83 -20.97 -48.39
CA GLN A 338 -7.15 -20.80 -49.02
C GLN A 338 -8.02 -22.07 -48.99
N SER A 339 -9.34 -21.86 -48.99
CA SER A 339 -10.35 -22.93 -49.11
C SER A 339 -10.34 -23.59 -50.49
N PRO A 340 -11.00 -24.75 -50.67
CA PRO A 340 -11.56 -25.13 -51.96
C PRO A 340 -12.50 -24.04 -52.53
N PRO A 341 -12.73 -23.96 -53.85
CA PRO A 341 -13.71 -23.03 -54.42
C PRO A 341 -15.13 -23.31 -53.93
N LEU A 342 -15.86 -22.25 -53.56
CA LEU A 342 -17.25 -22.27 -53.09
C LEU A 342 -18.19 -21.66 -54.13
N ALA A 343 -19.44 -22.12 -54.15
CA ALA A 343 -20.50 -21.65 -55.04
C ALA A 343 -21.10 -20.29 -54.56
N PRO A 344 -21.77 -19.53 -55.44
CA PRO A 344 -22.42 -18.28 -55.05
C PRO A 344 -23.51 -18.45 -53.97
N THR A 345 -23.53 -17.52 -53.01
CA THR A 345 -24.51 -17.43 -51.91
C THR A 345 -25.44 -16.21 -52.10
N ASN A 346 -26.35 -15.95 -51.16
CA ASN A 346 -27.25 -14.79 -51.20
C ASN A 346 -27.69 -14.34 -49.78
N ASP A 347 -28.30 -13.16 -49.67
CA ASP A 347 -28.68 -12.52 -48.40
C ASP A 347 -29.72 -13.31 -47.56
N THR A 348 -30.37 -14.33 -48.15
CA THR A 348 -31.33 -15.21 -47.44
C THR A 348 -30.74 -16.56 -47.04
N HIS A 349 -29.56 -16.89 -47.56
CA HIS A 349 -28.80 -18.12 -47.31
C HIS A 349 -27.30 -17.80 -47.47
N PRO A 350 -26.68 -17.10 -46.48
CA PRO A 350 -25.24 -16.90 -46.45
C PRO A 350 -24.51 -18.22 -46.20
N CYS A 351 -23.27 -18.33 -46.64
CA CYS A 351 -22.36 -19.36 -46.13
C CYS A 351 -21.80 -18.86 -44.80
N ARG A 352 -22.04 -19.58 -43.70
CA ARG A 352 -21.56 -19.22 -42.35
C ARG A 352 -20.35 -20.09 -42.02
N MET A 353 -19.27 -19.47 -41.53
CA MET A 353 -18.06 -20.15 -41.08
C MET A 353 -17.81 -19.84 -39.61
N ILE A 354 -17.53 -20.87 -38.83
CA ILE A 354 -16.97 -20.77 -37.49
C ILE A 354 -15.52 -21.26 -37.55
N MET A 355 -14.64 -20.65 -36.74
CA MET A 355 -13.25 -21.08 -36.57
C MET A 355 -12.79 -20.78 -35.14
N TYR A 356 -11.78 -21.52 -34.67
CA TYR A 356 -11.08 -21.21 -33.43
C TYR A 356 -9.68 -20.67 -33.72
N THR A 357 -9.29 -19.63 -32.98
CA THR A 357 -8.06 -18.87 -33.26
C THR A 357 -7.23 -18.66 -31.99
N HIS A 358 -5.92 -18.92 -32.03
CA HIS A 358 -4.99 -18.65 -30.93
C HIS A 358 -4.01 -17.56 -31.40
N GLN A 359 -4.09 -16.37 -30.80
CA GLN A 359 -3.25 -15.22 -31.13
C GLN A 359 -2.41 -14.85 -29.89
N PHE A 360 -1.27 -15.52 -29.71
CA PHE A 360 -0.45 -15.39 -28.50
C PHE A 360 0.88 -14.71 -28.76
N GLY A 361 1.37 -13.97 -27.75
CA GLY A 361 2.69 -13.36 -27.73
C GLY A 361 2.89 -12.22 -28.73
N ARG A 362 4.00 -11.48 -28.55
CA ARG A 362 4.27 -10.23 -29.27
C ARG A 362 4.51 -10.42 -30.77
N VAL A 363 4.82 -11.62 -31.23
CA VAL A 363 4.93 -11.99 -32.66
C VAL A 363 3.59 -11.85 -33.41
N SER A 364 2.44 -11.92 -32.73
CA SER A 364 1.13 -11.83 -33.38
C SER A 364 0.83 -10.41 -33.92
N GLY A 365 0.78 -10.26 -35.24
CA GLY A 365 0.44 -9.01 -35.92
C GLY A 365 -1.08 -8.81 -35.99
N GLY A 366 -1.77 -9.83 -36.50
CA GLY A 366 -3.22 -9.94 -36.64
C GLY A 366 -3.60 -11.03 -37.64
N LEU A 367 -4.88 -11.39 -37.67
CA LEU A 367 -5.46 -12.34 -38.63
C LEU A 367 -6.60 -11.67 -39.40
N SER A 368 -6.60 -11.81 -40.72
CA SER A 368 -7.67 -11.30 -41.60
C SER A 368 -8.24 -12.44 -42.45
N VAL A 369 -9.57 -12.45 -42.60
CA VAL A 369 -10.31 -13.33 -43.51
C VAL A 369 -10.81 -12.49 -44.68
N LEU A 370 -10.43 -12.90 -45.89
CA LEU A 370 -10.79 -12.20 -47.12
C LEU A 370 -11.57 -13.11 -48.07
N VAL A 371 -12.51 -12.52 -48.80
CA VAL A 371 -13.15 -13.17 -49.94
C VAL A 371 -12.28 -12.95 -51.16
N ALA A 372 -11.82 -14.04 -51.78
CA ALA A 372 -11.16 -14.02 -53.08
C ALA A 372 -12.18 -14.43 -54.15
N GLY A 373 -12.65 -13.48 -54.96
CA GLY A 373 -13.62 -13.70 -56.02
C GLY A 373 -13.21 -12.99 -57.31
N THR A 374 -14.05 -12.07 -57.80
CA THR A 374 -13.69 -11.18 -58.91
C THR A 374 -12.68 -10.11 -58.49
N GLU A 375 -12.74 -9.68 -57.24
CA GLU A 375 -11.76 -8.86 -56.53
C GLU A 375 -11.42 -9.54 -55.18
N ILE A 376 -10.42 -9.04 -54.43
CA ILE A 376 -10.10 -9.50 -53.07
C ILE A 376 -10.44 -8.38 -52.08
N TYR A 377 -11.27 -8.67 -51.07
CA TYR A 377 -11.65 -7.74 -50.00
C TYR A 377 -11.76 -8.45 -48.65
N PRO A 378 -11.44 -7.78 -47.52
CA PRO A 378 -11.63 -8.33 -46.18
C PRO A 378 -13.11 -8.40 -45.82
N VAL A 379 -13.47 -9.39 -44.99
CA VAL A 379 -14.81 -9.53 -44.38
C VAL A 379 -14.76 -9.65 -42.85
N TRP A 380 -13.60 -10.00 -42.29
CA TRP A 380 -13.34 -10.07 -40.86
C TRP A 380 -11.85 -9.84 -40.62
N GLU A 381 -11.47 -9.03 -39.63
CA GLU A 381 -10.08 -8.76 -39.26
C GLU A 381 -9.96 -8.62 -37.74
N ARG A 382 -8.93 -9.23 -37.12
CA ARG A 382 -8.66 -9.15 -35.68
C ARG A 382 -7.17 -8.95 -35.39
N GLY A 383 -6.83 -7.80 -34.82
CA GLY A 383 -5.43 -7.38 -34.60
C GLY A 383 -4.78 -7.96 -33.35
N GLY A 384 -3.44 -8.00 -33.35
CA GLY A 384 -2.63 -8.20 -32.14
C GLY A 384 -2.67 -9.60 -31.53
N ALA A 385 -2.54 -9.64 -30.20
CA ALA A 385 -2.56 -10.84 -29.37
C ALA A 385 -3.70 -10.77 -28.34
N LEU A 386 -4.40 -11.88 -28.14
CA LEU A 386 -5.63 -11.99 -27.34
C LEU A 386 -5.41 -12.65 -25.97
N GLY A 387 -4.26 -13.28 -25.77
CA GLY A 387 -3.93 -14.04 -24.56
C GLY A 387 -3.51 -15.47 -24.89
N ASP A 388 -3.59 -16.36 -23.89
CA ASP A 388 -3.25 -17.78 -24.02
C ASP A 388 -4.51 -18.67 -24.06
N LEU A 389 -5.37 -18.42 -25.03
CA LEU A 389 -6.64 -19.12 -25.21
C LEU A 389 -6.96 -19.30 -26.70
N TRP A 390 -7.81 -20.28 -26.98
CA TRP A 390 -8.53 -20.37 -28.25
C TRP A 390 -9.74 -19.43 -28.19
N VAL A 391 -9.92 -18.61 -29.23
CA VAL A 391 -11.01 -17.64 -29.34
C VAL A 391 -11.85 -18.00 -30.55
N LYS A 392 -13.14 -18.25 -30.31
CA LYS A 392 -14.15 -18.44 -31.36
C LYS A 392 -14.26 -17.19 -32.22
N ALA A 393 -14.39 -17.38 -33.53
CA ALA A 393 -14.71 -16.34 -34.49
C ALA A 393 -15.71 -16.88 -35.51
N GLU A 394 -16.58 -16.00 -35.99
CA GLU A 394 -17.65 -16.35 -36.93
C GLU A 394 -17.67 -15.32 -38.07
N VAL A 395 -17.90 -15.79 -39.29
CA VAL A 395 -17.88 -14.98 -40.52
C VAL A 395 -19.00 -15.42 -41.45
N GLU A 396 -19.84 -14.47 -41.88
CA GLU A 396 -20.86 -14.71 -42.91
C GLU A 396 -20.38 -14.25 -44.30
N PHE A 397 -20.59 -15.11 -45.30
CA PHE A 397 -20.20 -14.88 -46.69
C PHE A 397 -21.42 -14.75 -47.60
N VAL A 398 -21.75 -13.52 -48.00
CA VAL A 398 -22.72 -13.20 -49.07
C VAL A 398 -21.96 -12.80 -50.33
N VAL A 399 -21.80 -13.72 -51.28
CA VAL A 399 -20.96 -13.54 -52.47
C VAL A 399 -21.68 -14.06 -53.72
N ASN A 400 -21.97 -13.18 -54.67
CA ASN A 400 -22.78 -13.49 -55.87
C ASN A 400 -22.02 -14.19 -57.01
N SER A 401 -20.77 -14.62 -56.77
CA SER A 401 -19.89 -15.31 -57.72
C SER A 401 -19.10 -16.41 -57.01
N THR A 402 -18.66 -17.44 -57.73
CA THR A 402 -17.74 -18.46 -57.19
C THR A 402 -16.51 -17.79 -56.57
N PHE A 403 -16.16 -18.21 -55.35
CA PHE A 403 -15.14 -17.56 -54.51
C PHE A 403 -14.31 -18.57 -53.72
N GLN A 404 -13.25 -18.10 -53.07
CA GLN A 404 -12.50 -18.83 -52.04
C GLN A 404 -12.40 -17.96 -50.79
N ILE A 405 -12.36 -18.61 -49.63
CA ILE A 405 -12.01 -17.99 -48.35
C ILE A 405 -10.47 -17.98 -48.29
N LEU A 406 -9.89 -16.81 -48.03
CA LEU A 406 -8.44 -16.60 -47.94
C LEU A 406 -8.11 -16.10 -46.53
N PHE A 407 -7.36 -16.89 -45.77
CA PHE A 407 -6.79 -16.47 -44.49
C PHE A 407 -5.46 -15.78 -44.72
N VAL A 408 -5.25 -14.62 -44.11
CA VAL A 408 -3.98 -13.89 -44.12
C VAL A 408 -3.55 -13.59 -42.68
N ALA A 409 -2.44 -14.18 -42.26
CA ALA A 409 -1.80 -13.86 -40.98
C ALA A 409 -0.68 -12.84 -41.19
N ALA A 410 -0.69 -11.79 -40.37
CA ALA A 410 0.38 -10.82 -40.24
C ALA A 410 1.18 -11.08 -38.95
N ILE A 411 2.49 -10.90 -39.02
CA ILE A 411 3.46 -11.20 -37.96
C ILE A 411 4.36 -10.00 -37.69
N ARG A 412 4.81 -9.83 -36.45
CA ARG A 412 5.70 -8.75 -36.00
C ARG A 412 7.12 -9.25 -35.75
N ASP A 413 8.10 -8.36 -35.87
CA ASP A 413 9.52 -8.63 -35.62
C ASP A 413 9.86 -8.66 -34.11
N HIS A 414 9.29 -9.63 -33.40
CA HIS A 414 9.36 -9.77 -31.94
C HIS A 414 9.74 -11.21 -31.52
N ALA A 415 10.07 -11.41 -30.25
CA ALA A 415 10.85 -12.58 -29.81
C ALA A 415 10.07 -13.87 -29.47
N TYR A 416 8.73 -13.81 -29.30
CA TYR A 416 7.92 -15.01 -29.00
C TYR A 416 6.44 -14.83 -29.38
N GLY A 417 5.76 -15.96 -29.60
CA GLY A 417 4.36 -16.02 -30.00
C GLY A 417 4.14 -16.52 -31.43
N GLY A 418 2.91 -16.39 -31.90
CA GLY A 418 2.47 -16.81 -33.23
C GLY A 418 0.95 -16.92 -33.31
N ILE A 419 0.44 -17.24 -34.49
CA ILE A 419 -0.99 -17.35 -34.78
C ILE A 419 -1.31 -18.79 -35.15
N ALA A 420 -2.32 -19.38 -34.51
CA ALA A 420 -2.88 -20.68 -34.86
C ALA A 420 -4.37 -20.59 -35.23
N ILE A 421 -4.83 -21.53 -36.05
CA ILE A 421 -6.23 -21.73 -36.40
C ILE A 421 -6.55 -23.23 -36.26
N ASP A 422 -7.72 -23.50 -35.70
CA ASP A 422 -8.24 -24.83 -35.38
C ASP A 422 -9.77 -24.89 -35.63
N ASP A 423 -10.35 -26.09 -35.63
CA ASP A 423 -11.80 -26.36 -35.73
C ASP A 423 -12.58 -25.43 -36.69
N ILE A 424 -12.29 -25.51 -37.98
CA ILE A 424 -13.01 -24.71 -39.00
C ILE A 424 -14.30 -25.44 -39.41
N VAL A 425 -15.47 -24.87 -39.11
CA VAL A 425 -16.78 -25.43 -39.43
C VAL A 425 -17.51 -24.55 -40.45
N LEU A 426 -17.88 -25.13 -41.59
CA LEU A 426 -18.67 -24.46 -42.65
C LEU A 426 -20.13 -24.96 -42.66
N SER A 427 -21.09 -24.05 -42.80
CA SER A 427 -22.52 -24.37 -42.85
C SER A 427 -22.93 -25.09 -44.17
N PRO A 428 -24.10 -25.75 -44.21
CA PRO A 428 -24.54 -26.51 -45.40
C PRO A 428 -24.71 -25.66 -46.68
N GLU A 429 -24.86 -24.34 -46.55
CA GLU A 429 -24.90 -23.37 -47.63
C GLU A 429 -23.55 -23.19 -48.35
N CYS A 430 -22.43 -23.57 -47.71
CA CYS A 430 -21.07 -23.45 -48.23
C CYS A 430 -20.75 -24.55 -49.28
N ILE A 431 -21.54 -24.60 -50.36
CA ILE A 431 -21.47 -25.66 -51.38
C ILE A 431 -20.18 -25.56 -52.21
N LEU A 432 -19.43 -26.65 -52.30
CA LEU A 432 -18.22 -26.76 -53.11
C LEU A 432 -18.49 -26.57 -54.63
N SER A 433 -17.70 -25.71 -55.27
CA SER A 433 -17.75 -25.44 -56.71
C SER A 433 -16.66 -26.20 -57.48
N ASN A 434 -17.00 -26.65 -58.69
CA ASN A 434 -16.05 -27.25 -59.64
C ASN A 434 -15.59 -26.27 -60.74
N GLU A 435 -15.92 -24.97 -60.63
CA GLU A 435 -15.54 -23.96 -61.62
C GLU A 435 -14.11 -23.45 -61.40
N SER A 436 -13.36 -23.25 -62.49
CA SER A 436 -12.02 -22.68 -62.44
C SER A 436 -12.07 -21.16 -62.28
N MET A 437 -11.67 -20.63 -61.12
CA MET A 437 -11.70 -19.19 -60.87
C MET A 437 -10.68 -18.38 -61.71
N PRO A 438 -10.96 -17.09 -61.97
CA PRO A 438 -9.95 -16.13 -62.41
C PRO A 438 -8.86 -15.94 -61.35
N TRP A 439 -7.75 -15.30 -61.72
CA TRP A 439 -6.78 -14.77 -60.75
C TRP A 439 -7.14 -13.31 -60.45
N PRO A 440 -7.73 -12.97 -59.29
CA PRO A 440 -8.00 -11.59 -58.92
C PRO A 440 -6.71 -10.82 -58.64
N ALA A 441 -6.78 -9.50 -58.70
CA ALA A 441 -5.69 -8.63 -58.25
C ALA A 441 -5.77 -8.42 -56.74
N PHE A 442 -4.66 -8.60 -56.03
CA PHE A 442 -4.58 -8.22 -54.62
C PHE A 442 -4.82 -6.72 -54.45
N PRO A 443 -5.51 -6.28 -53.37
CA PRO A 443 -5.54 -4.87 -53.00
C PRO A 443 -4.11 -4.36 -52.81
N LYS A 444 -3.91 -3.07 -53.05
CA LYS A 444 -2.63 -2.45 -52.70
C LYS A 444 -2.51 -2.44 -51.17
N PRO A 445 -1.33 -2.72 -50.60
CA PRO A 445 -1.12 -2.50 -49.18
C PRO A 445 -1.39 -1.02 -48.84
N PRO A 446 -1.71 -0.71 -47.57
CA PRO A 446 -1.83 0.66 -47.10
C PRO A 446 -0.63 1.52 -47.51
N ALA A 447 -0.85 2.83 -47.66
CA ALA A 447 0.26 3.75 -47.83
C ALA A 447 1.20 3.59 -46.62
N LYS A 448 2.51 3.43 -46.86
CA LYS A 448 3.49 3.46 -45.76
C LYS A 448 3.30 4.76 -44.97
N PRO A 449 3.35 4.72 -43.63
CA PRO A 449 3.27 5.93 -42.82
C PRO A 449 4.32 6.94 -43.26
N CYS A 450 3.99 8.21 -43.09
CA CYS A 450 4.82 9.36 -43.46
C CYS A 450 6.18 9.41 -42.72
N ILE A 451 6.35 8.61 -41.66
CA ILE A 451 7.56 8.46 -40.84
C ILE A 451 7.88 6.96 -40.67
N GLU A 452 9.17 6.61 -40.71
CA GLU A 452 9.66 5.23 -40.50
C GLU A 452 10.04 4.91 -39.04
N ASP A 453 10.13 5.94 -38.16
CA ASP A 453 10.37 5.78 -36.73
C ASP A 453 9.04 5.50 -36.01
N SER A 454 8.87 4.26 -35.52
CA SER A 454 7.62 3.85 -34.87
C SER A 454 7.36 4.58 -33.55
N LEU A 455 8.36 5.20 -32.92
CA LEU A 455 8.19 6.01 -31.69
C LEU A 455 7.49 7.35 -31.97
N LYS A 456 7.38 7.76 -33.24
CA LYS A 456 6.76 9.00 -33.73
C LYS A 456 5.43 8.73 -34.46
N ILE A 457 4.65 7.82 -33.88
CA ILE A 457 3.30 7.45 -34.34
C ILE A 457 2.47 7.31 -33.07
N CYS A 458 1.39 8.07 -32.96
CA CYS A 458 0.60 8.24 -31.74
C CYS A 458 1.37 8.85 -30.56
N ASP A 459 2.32 9.77 -30.78
CA ASP A 459 3.16 10.39 -29.72
C ASP A 459 2.57 11.68 -29.11
N PHE A 460 1.32 12.00 -29.45
CA PHE A 460 0.61 13.23 -29.13
C PHE A 460 1.23 14.50 -29.75
N GLN A 461 2.09 14.36 -30.76
CA GLN A 461 2.64 15.46 -31.54
C GLN A 461 2.48 15.22 -33.04
N LYS A 462 2.21 16.30 -33.78
CA LYS A 462 2.11 16.26 -35.23
C LYS A 462 3.48 16.49 -35.87
N ASP A 463 4.22 15.42 -36.17
CA ASP A 463 5.44 15.48 -36.98
C ASP A 463 5.11 15.54 -38.49
N CYS A 464 4.07 14.83 -38.96
CA CYS A 464 3.73 14.77 -40.37
C CYS A 464 2.91 15.99 -40.84
N PRO A 465 3.06 16.45 -42.10
CA PRO A 465 2.38 17.67 -42.59
C PRO A 465 0.84 17.60 -42.49
N ALA A 466 0.26 16.42 -42.73
CA ALA A 466 -1.18 16.20 -42.66
C ALA A 466 -1.67 15.84 -41.25
N GLY A 467 -0.84 15.20 -40.41
CA GLY A 467 -1.28 14.60 -39.14
C GLY A 467 -1.62 13.12 -39.25
N GLU A 468 -1.23 12.46 -40.35
CA GLU A 468 -1.43 11.03 -40.64
C GLU A 468 -0.82 10.09 -39.57
N ASP A 469 0.19 10.58 -38.86
CA ASP A 469 0.87 10.01 -37.69
C ASP A 469 -0.01 9.89 -36.44
N GLU A 470 -0.92 10.85 -36.23
CA GLU A 470 -1.84 10.91 -35.08
C GLU A 470 -3.30 10.56 -35.46
N ALA A 471 -3.63 10.57 -36.76
CA ALA A 471 -5.01 10.55 -37.27
C ALA A 471 -5.80 9.27 -37.02
N GLN A 472 -5.16 8.16 -36.62
CA GLN A 472 -5.82 6.89 -36.29
C GLN A 472 -5.50 6.40 -34.86
N CYS A 473 -5.15 7.31 -33.95
CA CYS A 473 -4.69 6.96 -32.61
C CYS A 473 -5.80 6.85 -31.54
N GLY A 474 -7.07 6.96 -31.94
CA GLY A 474 -8.22 6.89 -31.03
C GLY A 474 -8.81 8.24 -30.61
N ASP A 475 -8.20 9.36 -31.00
CA ASP A 475 -8.68 10.71 -30.69
C ASP A 475 -9.69 11.22 -31.73
N PHE A 476 -10.94 11.41 -31.33
CA PHE A 476 -12.07 11.79 -32.20
C PHE A 476 -11.97 13.22 -32.76
N SER A 477 -10.91 13.99 -32.49
CA SER A 477 -10.65 15.28 -33.14
C SER A 477 -10.08 15.15 -34.56
N TYR A 478 -9.62 13.95 -34.96
CA TYR A 478 -9.15 13.63 -36.31
C TYR A 478 -10.21 12.91 -37.17
N GLU A 479 -10.24 13.16 -38.48
CA GLU A 479 -11.21 12.60 -39.45
C GLU A 479 -11.22 11.06 -39.54
N MET A 480 -10.22 10.37 -38.96
CA MET A 480 -10.15 8.91 -38.89
C MET A 480 -9.90 8.41 -37.45
N GLY A 481 -9.99 9.29 -36.44
CA GLY A 481 -9.55 8.98 -35.08
C GLY A 481 -10.38 7.90 -34.41
N SER A 482 -11.69 7.91 -34.66
CA SER A 482 -12.64 6.85 -34.28
C SER A 482 -12.23 5.47 -34.79
N SER A 483 -11.70 5.38 -36.02
CA SER A 483 -11.21 4.13 -36.63
C SER A 483 -9.92 3.57 -36.01
N GLY A 484 -9.31 4.28 -35.06
CA GLY A 484 -8.19 3.76 -34.27
C GLY A 484 -8.59 2.70 -33.25
N TRP A 485 -9.86 2.70 -32.83
CA TRP A 485 -10.37 1.76 -31.83
C TRP A 485 -10.63 0.40 -32.46
N THR A 486 -9.93 -0.62 -31.95
CA THR A 486 -10.02 -2.01 -32.41
C THR A 486 -10.72 -2.84 -31.34
N ASP A 487 -11.75 -3.60 -31.71
CA ASP A 487 -12.33 -4.60 -30.80
C ASP A 487 -11.32 -5.74 -30.53
N THR A 488 -11.16 -6.10 -29.27
CA THR A 488 -10.33 -7.22 -28.80
C THR A 488 -11.16 -8.23 -27.99
N SER A 489 -12.49 -8.22 -28.18
CA SER A 489 -13.43 -9.01 -27.41
C SER A 489 -13.34 -10.51 -27.76
N ILE A 490 -13.29 -11.33 -26.72
CA ILE A 490 -13.21 -12.81 -26.81
C ILE A 490 -14.53 -13.51 -26.45
N GLY A 491 -15.51 -12.75 -25.96
CA GLY A 491 -16.77 -13.25 -25.40
C GLY A 491 -18.01 -12.87 -26.21
N SER A 492 -19.17 -13.07 -25.59
CA SER A 492 -20.49 -12.90 -26.19
C SER A 492 -20.94 -11.44 -26.39
N GLN A 493 -20.08 -10.47 -26.04
CA GLN A 493 -20.29 -9.04 -26.25
C GLN A 493 -19.06 -8.42 -26.92
N ALA A 494 -19.25 -7.46 -27.83
CA ALA A 494 -18.17 -6.76 -28.53
C ALA A 494 -18.51 -5.28 -28.77
N TRP A 495 -17.53 -4.49 -29.19
CA TRP A 495 -17.72 -3.09 -29.58
C TRP A 495 -17.82 -2.93 -31.10
N GLU A 496 -18.83 -2.18 -31.56
CA GLU A 496 -18.98 -1.75 -32.96
C GLU A 496 -18.91 -0.22 -33.06
N LEU A 497 -18.30 0.30 -34.14
CA LEU A 497 -18.24 1.72 -34.45
C LEU A 497 -19.39 2.12 -35.39
N LEU A 498 -20.37 2.85 -34.87
CA LEU A 498 -21.51 3.32 -35.66
C LEU A 498 -21.24 4.72 -36.24
N VAL A 499 -21.27 4.84 -37.56
CA VAL A 499 -21.13 6.11 -38.30
C VAL A 499 -22.49 6.54 -38.84
N TYR A 500 -23.17 7.45 -38.13
CA TYR A 500 -24.49 7.95 -38.52
C TYR A 500 -24.37 9.15 -39.48
N ASN A 501 -24.66 8.91 -40.76
CA ASN A 501 -24.64 9.93 -41.81
C ASN A 501 -26.06 10.42 -42.18
N ASP A 502 -26.52 11.53 -41.58
CA ASP A 502 -27.64 12.31 -42.11
C ASP A 502 -27.16 13.64 -42.71
N THR A 503 -27.97 14.20 -43.59
CA THR A 503 -27.77 15.37 -44.46
C THR A 503 -27.28 16.67 -43.80
N PHE A 504 -27.16 16.72 -42.47
CA PHE A 504 -26.65 17.86 -41.71
C PHE A 504 -25.70 17.51 -40.55
N ILE A 505 -25.57 16.24 -40.15
CA ILE A 505 -24.71 15.80 -39.04
C ILE A 505 -24.15 14.41 -39.35
N GLN A 506 -22.83 14.28 -39.23
CA GLN A 506 -22.12 13.00 -39.08
C GLN A 506 -21.85 12.83 -37.59
N GLU A 507 -22.45 11.82 -36.95
CA GLU A 507 -22.11 11.41 -35.58
C GLU A 507 -21.43 10.04 -35.61
N GLU A 508 -20.38 9.88 -34.82
CA GLU A 508 -19.62 8.63 -34.69
C GLU A 508 -19.54 8.25 -33.21
N PHE A 509 -19.85 6.99 -32.89
CA PHE A 509 -19.78 6.48 -31.53
C PHE A 509 -19.53 4.97 -31.50
N LEU A 510 -18.80 4.53 -30.48
CA LEU A 510 -18.62 3.12 -30.15
C LEU A 510 -19.82 2.66 -29.32
N PHE A 511 -20.35 1.47 -29.57
CA PHE A 511 -21.42 0.88 -28.75
C PHE A 511 -21.27 -0.64 -28.63
N VAL A 512 -21.83 -1.19 -27.55
CA VAL A 512 -21.78 -2.63 -27.26
C VAL A 512 -22.87 -3.37 -28.04
N VAL A 513 -22.48 -4.48 -28.68
CA VAL A 513 -23.33 -5.41 -29.44
C VAL A 513 -23.12 -6.85 -28.96
N GLY A 514 -24.07 -7.73 -29.29
CA GLY A 514 -23.87 -9.17 -29.14
C GLY A 514 -22.86 -9.71 -30.14
N ALA A 515 -22.02 -10.63 -29.70
CA ALA A 515 -20.90 -11.18 -30.45
C ALA A 515 -20.88 -12.72 -30.41
N PRO A 516 -20.28 -13.39 -31.41
CA PRO A 516 -20.22 -14.85 -31.49
C PRO A 516 -19.15 -15.50 -30.61
N GLY A 517 -18.49 -14.72 -29.72
CA GLY A 517 -17.43 -15.23 -28.86
C GLY A 517 -17.97 -16.20 -27.79
N GLN A 518 -17.25 -17.30 -27.59
CA GLN A 518 -17.66 -18.40 -26.71
C GLN A 518 -17.68 -18.02 -25.22
N GLN A 519 -16.81 -17.09 -24.80
CA GLN A 519 -16.58 -16.78 -23.39
C GLN A 519 -17.61 -15.78 -22.82
N LEU A 520 -17.79 -15.76 -21.50
CA LEU A 520 -18.65 -14.78 -20.81
C LEU A 520 -17.85 -13.57 -20.30
N SER A 521 -16.88 -13.12 -21.09
CA SER A 521 -16.12 -11.90 -20.82
C SER A 521 -16.86 -10.64 -21.24
N GLU A 522 -16.40 -9.54 -20.68
CA GLU A 522 -16.78 -8.17 -21.01
C GLU A 522 -16.33 -7.82 -22.45
N ALA A 523 -17.03 -6.87 -23.08
CA ALA A 523 -16.64 -6.29 -24.36
C ALA A 523 -15.45 -5.34 -24.16
N GLN A 524 -14.38 -5.54 -24.93
CA GLN A 524 -13.11 -4.81 -24.82
C GLN A 524 -12.73 -4.16 -26.16
N THR A 525 -12.46 -2.85 -26.15
CA THR A 525 -11.90 -2.14 -27.31
C THR A 525 -10.72 -1.29 -26.92
N ARG A 526 -9.68 -1.28 -27.78
CA ARG A 526 -8.37 -0.69 -27.48
C ARG A 526 -7.91 0.30 -28.55
N THR A 527 -7.19 1.34 -28.13
CA THR A 527 -6.41 2.20 -29.04
C THR A 527 -5.23 1.43 -29.64
N PRO A 528 -4.53 1.99 -30.66
CA PRO A 528 -3.17 1.57 -30.95
C PRO A 528 -2.23 1.84 -29.76
N LEU A 529 -0.98 1.39 -29.86
CA LEU A 529 0.07 1.80 -28.93
C LEU A 529 0.29 3.31 -29.05
N LEU A 530 0.04 4.04 -27.97
CA LEU A 530 0.34 5.46 -27.83
C LEU A 530 1.81 5.65 -27.42
N GLY A 531 2.32 6.87 -27.54
CA GLY A 531 3.63 7.28 -27.04
C GLY A 531 3.65 7.46 -25.52
N PRO A 532 4.81 7.85 -24.95
CA PRO A 532 4.89 8.34 -23.58
C PRO A 532 3.95 9.54 -23.36
N SER A 533 3.45 9.76 -22.13
CA SER A 533 2.55 10.88 -21.79
C SER A 533 3.16 11.89 -20.81
N GLY A 534 2.67 13.13 -20.87
CA GLY A 534 3.02 14.22 -19.94
C GLY A 534 2.19 14.22 -18.64
N PRO A 535 2.67 14.88 -17.57
CA PRO A 535 2.08 14.82 -16.22
C PRO A 535 0.71 15.51 -16.07
N ALA A 536 0.17 16.08 -17.14
CA ALA A 536 -1.16 16.68 -17.18
C ALA A 536 -2.14 15.93 -18.10
N CYS A 537 -1.77 14.74 -18.60
CA CYS A 537 -2.61 13.95 -19.49
C CYS A 537 -3.96 13.62 -18.84
N THR A 538 -5.05 14.05 -19.47
CA THR A 538 -6.42 13.65 -19.14
C THR A 538 -7.11 13.08 -20.37
N LEU A 539 -7.90 12.02 -20.15
CA LEU A 539 -8.81 11.45 -21.13
C LEU A 539 -10.18 12.08 -20.92
N GLN A 540 -10.70 12.78 -21.93
CA GLN A 540 -12.08 13.26 -21.92
C GLN A 540 -12.93 12.37 -22.83
N PHE A 541 -14.10 11.95 -22.36
CA PHE A 541 -15.06 11.19 -23.19
C PHE A 541 -16.50 11.48 -22.78
N SER A 542 -17.45 11.05 -23.61
CA SER A 542 -18.88 11.13 -23.33
C SER A 542 -19.51 9.74 -23.41
N TYR A 543 -20.29 9.34 -22.41
CA TYR A 543 -20.85 8.00 -22.30
C TYR A 543 -22.37 8.01 -22.06
N SER A 544 -23.01 6.91 -22.42
CA SER A 544 -24.45 6.69 -22.22
C SER A 544 -24.71 5.21 -21.93
N LEU A 545 -25.19 4.90 -20.72
CA LEU A 545 -25.83 3.63 -20.39
C LEU A 545 -27.33 3.90 -20.30
N SER A 546 -28.09 3.54 -21.33
CA SER A 546 -29.51 3.89 -21.46
C SER A 546 -30.39 2.66 -21.61
N GLY A 547 -31.57 2.66 -21.00
CA GLY A 547 -32.56 1.58 -21.12
C GLY A 547 -33.59 1.56 -19.99
N SER A 548 -34.50 0.58 -20.01
CA SER A 548 -35.63 0.53 -19.04
C SER A 548 -35.26 0.00 -17.66
N ASN A 549 -34.26 -0.88 -17.59
CA ASN A 549 -33.86 -1.54 -16.34
C ASN A 549 -33.13 -0.56 -15.40
N PRO A 550 -33.17 -0.73 -14.06
CA PRO A 550 -32.51 0.20 -13.14
C PRO A 550 -30.97 0.12 -13.18
N HIS A 551 -30.44 -1.03 -13.60
CA HIS A 551 -29.05 -1.28 -13.94
C HIS A 551 -29.06 -1.82 -15.38
N ILE A 552 -28.26 -1.22 -16.26
CA ILE A 552 -28.09 -1.59 -17.67
C ILE A 552 -26.83 -2.46 -17.83
N GLY A 553 -25.89 -2.29 -16.89
CA GLY A 553 -24.59 -2.92 -16.87
C GLY A 553 -23.51 -1.93 -16.40
N ASP A 554 -22.28 -2.19 -16.82
CA ASP A 554 -21.05 -1.54 -16.36
C ASP A 554 -20.20 -1.01 -17.52
N LEU A 555 -19.46 0.07 -17.27
CA LEU A 555 -18.46 0.64 -18.17
C LEU A 555 -17.24 1.10 -17.34
N ALA A 556 -16.04 0.70 -17.75
CA ALA A 556 -14.78 1.07 -17.12
C ALA A 556 -13.71 1.47 -18.14
N VAL A 557 -12.74 2.27 -17.66
CA VAL A 557 -11.57 2.74 -18.43
C VAL A 557 -10.29 2.19 -17.81
N TYR A 558 -9.50 1.51 -18.61
CA TYR A 558 -8.21 0.96 -18.23
C TYR A 558 -7.08 1.56 -19.09
N VAL A 559 -5.86 1.55 -18.55
CA VAL A 559 -4.64 1.81 -19.32
C VAL A 559 -3.82 0.53 -19.42
N VAL A 560 -3.59 0.12 -20.67
CA VAL A 560 -2.84 -1.07 -21.03
C VAL A 560 -1.35 -0.74 -21.04
N ASP A 561 -0.70 -0.94 -19.89
CA ASP A 561 0.75 -0.93 -19.76
C ASP A 561 1.25 -2.19 -19.00
N SER A 562 2.55 -2.27 -18.68
CA SER A 562 3.14 -3.45 -18.05
C SER A 562 2.85 -3.61 -16.54
N VAL A 563 2.08 -2.70 -15.94
CA VAL A 563 1.94 -2.45 -14.48
C VAL A 563 0.46 -2.38 -14.05
N PHE A 564 -0.38 -3.25 -14.61
CA PHE A 564 -1.81 -3.33 -14.29
C PHE A 564 -2.16 -3.66 -12.83
N GLY A 565 -3.23 -3.05 -12.32
CA GLY A 565 -3.88 -3.43 -11.05
C GLY A 565 -5.31 -2.90 -10.82
N THR A 566 -5.71 -1.77 -11.41
CA THR A 566 -7.02 -1.11 -11.20
C THR A 566 -7.49 -0.34 -12.46
N PRO A 567 -8.81 -0.11 -12.62
CA PRO A 567 -9.32 0.87 -13.60
C PRO A 567 -8.97 2.31 -13.17
N LEU A 568 -8.85 3.23 -14.15
CA LEU A 568 -8.76 4.66 -13.87
C LEU A 568 -10.13 5.28 -13.54
N TRP A 569 -11.22 4.68 -14.03
CA TRP A 569 -12.59 5.13 -13.84
C TRP A 569 -13.56 3.97 -14.11
N GLU A 570 -14.67 3.93 -13.36
CA GLU A 570 -15.72 2.92 -13.48
C GLU A 570 -17.10 3.53 -13.23
N PHE A 571 -18.12 3.01 -13.92
CA PHE A 571 -19.52 3.37 -13.72
C PHE A 571 -20.45 2.16 -13.88
N ALA A 572 -21.18 1.84 -12.82
CA ALA A 572 -22.18 0.78 -12.78
C ALA A 572 -23.60 1.37 -12.67
N GLY A 573 -24.56 0.90 -13.48
CA GLY A 573 -25.97 1.29 -13.34
C GLY A 573 -26.63 1.81 -14.61
N ARG A 574 -27.20 3.03 -14.54
CA ARG A 574 -27.98 3.66 -15.62
C ARG A 574 -27.77 5.17 -15.62
N THR A 575 -27.62 5.74 -16.82
CA THR A 575 -27.62 7.19 -17.05
C THR A 575 -29.03 7.75 -17.30
N ASN A 576 -29.86 7.10 -18.14
CA ASN A 576 -31.22 7.56 -18.46
C ASN A 576 -32.13 6.44 -19.03
N GLU A 577 -33.44 6.71 -19.13
CA GLU A 577 -34.48 5.82 -19.68
C GLU A 577 -34.63 5.90 -21.22
N THR A 578 -34.03 6.91 -21.86
CA THR A 578 -34.07 7.11 -23.31
C THR A 578 -32.67 7.28 -23.88
N THR A 579 -32.39 6.66 -25.03
CA THR A 579 -31.14 6.83 -25.78
C THR A 579 -30.88 8.30 -26.16
N GLY A 580 -29.61 8.66 -26.31
CA GLY A 580 -29.18 9.98 -26.82
C GLY A 580 -28.91 11.06 -25.77
N THR A 581 -29.05 10.77 -24.47
CA THR A 581 -28.50 11.64 -23.40
C THR A 581 -27.14 11.15 -22.95
N TRP A 582 -26.13 12.00 -23.03
CA TRP A 582 -24.75 11.68 -22.76
C TRP A 582 -24.26 12.40 -21.49
N LEU A 583 -23.56 11.68 -20.61
CA LEU A 583 -22.75 12.28 -19.56
C LEU A 583 -21.33 12.48 -20.10
N LYS A 584 -20.63 13.52 -19.62
CA LYS A 584 -19.22 13.76 -19.95
C LYS A 584 -18.38 13.51 -18.71
N GLU A 585 -17.23 12.86 -18.88
CA GLU A 585 -16.25 12.68 -17.82
C GLU A 585 -14.84 13.03 -18.27
N GLU A 586 -14.01 13.38 -17.30
CA GLU A 586 -12.59 13.67 -17.46
C GLU A 586 -11.77 12.82 -16.47
N VAL A 587 -11.00 11.88 -17.01
CA VAL A 587 -10.23 10.90 -16.26
C VAL A 587 -8.75 11.29 -16.31
N TYR A 588 -8.11 11.36 -15.15
CA TYR A 588 -6.69 11.69 -15.05
C TYR A 588 -5.81 10.47 -15.36
N VAL A 589 -4.80 10.66 -16.23
CA VAL A 589 -3.92 9.59 -16.75
C VAL A 589 -2.46 9.82 -16.37
N GLY A 590 -2.06 11.09 -16.21
CA GLY A 590 -0.72 11.47 -15.77
C GLY A 590 0.41 11.09 -16.73
N ALA A 591 1.64 11.15 -16.21
CA ALA A 591 2.84 10.86 -16.98
C ALA A 591 3.12 9.35 -17.06
N ARG A 592 3.52 8.88 -18.24
CA ARG A 592 3.95 7.50 -18.50
C ARG A 592 5.20 7.53 -19.37
N ASP A 593 6.31 6.97 -18.86
CA ASP A 593 7.59 6.92 -19.60
C ASP A 593 7.60 5.86 -20.73
N ASN A 594 6.74 4.85 -20.61
CA ASN A 594 6.58 3.78 -21.59
C ASN A 594 5.35 3.99 -22.48
N ARG A 595 5.34 3.33 -23.64
CA ARG A 595 4.15 3.24 -24.50
C ARG A 595 3.05 2.41 -23.83
N PHE A 596 1.80 2.83 -24.03
CA PHE A 596 0.61 2.22 -23.45
C PHE A 596 -0.54 2.21 -24.47
N GLN A 597 -1.69 1.64 -24.13
CA GLN A 597 -2.96 1.78 -24.87
C GLN A 597 -4.06 2.21 -23.89
N PHE A 598 -5.15 2.81 -24.35
CA PHE A 598 -6.39 2.85 -23.56
C PHE A 598 -7.27 1.66 -23.91
N GLU A 599 -8.08 1.22 -22.96
CA GLU A 599 -9.08 0.17 -23.10
C GLU A 599 -10.40 0.62 -22.49
N PHE A 600 -11.48 0.60 -23.28
CA PHE A 600 -12.85 0.65 -22.77
C PHE A 600 -13.33 -0.79 -22.59
N MET A 601 -13.77 -1.10 -21.37
CA MET A 601 -14.29 -2.41 -20.98
C MET A 601 -15.73 -2.24 -20.51
N ALA A 602 -16.67 -3.01 -21.06
CA ALA A 602 -18.09 -2.88 -20.76
C ALA A 602 -18.83 -4.21 -20.72
N ARG A 603 -19.89 -4.26 -19.93
CA ARG A 603 -20.77 -5.43 -19.79
C ARG A 603 -22.21 -4.96 -19.77
N SER A 604 -23.04 -5.46 -20.68
CA SER A 604 -24.49 -5.26 -20.63
C SER A 604 -25.18 -6.45 -19.97
N GLU A 605 -26.18 -6.18 -19.14
CA GLU A 605 -27.05 -7.19 -18.53
C GLU A 605 -28.08 -7.79 -19.52
N ASP A 606 -28.47 -7.02 -20.54
CA ASP A 606 -29.48 -7.41 -21.52
C ASP A 606 -29.23 -6.67 -22.85
N LEU A 607 -28.82 -7.42 -23.87
CA LEU A 607 -28.55 -6.94 -25.24
C LEU A 607 -29.84 -6.76 -26.06
N SER A 608 -30.89 -6.20 -25.46
CA SER A 608 -32.12 -5.84 -26.18
C SER A 608 -31.95 -4.50 -26.91
N PRO A 609 -32.60 -4.26 -28.07
CA PRO A 609 -32.54 -2.97 -28.79
C PRO A 609 -33.11 -1.75 -28.01
N SER A 610 -33.64 -1.99 -26.82
CA SER A 610 -34.08 -0.99 -25.84
C SER A 610 -32.98 -0.54 -24.87
N ASN A 611 -31.89 -1.32 -24.75
CA ASN A 611 -30.75 -1.02 -23.91
C ASN A 611 -29.54 -0.71 -24.80
N GLN A 612 -28.69 0.23 -24.38
CA GLN A 612 -27.46 0.56 -25.08
C GLN A 612 -26.40 1.09 -24.12
N ILE A 613 -25.19 0.53 -24.21
CA ILE A 613 -23.96 1.11 -23.66
C ILE A 613 -23.19 1.69 -24.86
N ALA A 614 -22.85 2.99 -24.80
CA ALA A 614 -22.14 3.68 -25.87
C ALA A 614 -21.18 4.76 -25.34
N VAL A 615 -20.13 5.04 -26.12
CA VAL A 615 -19.07 6.02 -25.85
C VAL A 615 -18.76 6.84 -27.12
N LYS A 616 -18.59 8.15 -26.97
CA LYS A 616 -18.21 9.08 -28.05
C LYS A 616 -17.42 10.29 -27.52
N ASP A 617 -17.08 11.22 -28.42
CA ASP A 617 -16.37 12.48 -28.09
C ASP A 617 -15.08 12.21 -27.28
N VAL A 618 -14.27 11.21 -27.69
CA VAL A 618 -13.06 10.78 -26.97
C VAL A 618 -11.86 11.62 -27.41
N TYR A 619 -11.21 12.32 -26.47
CA TYR A 619 -10.09 13.24 -26.74
C TYR A 619 -8.96 13.08 -25.72
N PHE A 620 -7.71 13.19 -26.17
CA PHE A 620 -6.51 13.18 -25.32
C PHE A 620 -6.04 14.61 -25.04
N VAL A 621 -6.25 15.07 -23.81
CA VAL A 621 -6.03 16.47 -23.42
C VAL A 621 -4.71 16.59 -22.64
N TYR A 622 -3.85 17.52 -23.08
CA TYR A 622 -2.52 17.80 -22.51
C TYR A 622 -1.54 16.61 -22.42
N CYS A 623 -1.79 15.52 -23.16
CA CYS A 623 -1.01 14.28 -23.03
C CYS A 623 0.42 14.31 -23.59
N SER A 624 0.82 15.30 -24.38
CA SER A 624 2.20 15.37 -24.90
C SER A 624 3.25 15.50 -23.78
N PRO A 625 4.35 14.71 -23.79
CA PRO A 625 5.45 14.83 -22.81
C PRO A 625 6.13 16.21 -22.75
N LEU A 626 5.98 17.03 -23.78
CA LEU A 626 6.50 18.41 -23.79
C LEU A 626 5.58 19.42 -23.09
N TYR A 627 4.34 19.03 -22.74
CA TYR A 627 3.43 19.87 -21.99
C TYR A 627 3.76 19.86 -20.50
N ILE A 628 4.30 20.97 -20.02
CA ILE A 628 4.51 21.22 -18.59
C ILE A 628 3.33 22.06 -18.08
N PRO A 629 2.49 21.54 -17.15
CA PRO A 629 1.38 22.31 -16.61
C PRO A 629 1.88 23.52 -15.82
N SER A 630 1.23 24.67 -16.03
CA SER A 630 1.53 25.91 -15.30
C SER A 630 0.82 25.94 -13.93
N GLY A 631 1.40 25.25 -12.94
CA GLY A 631 0.96 25.26 -11.54
C GLY A 631 2.03 25.80 -10.59
N ASP A 632 1.61 26.26 -9.42
CA ASP A 632 2.49 26.50 -8.27
C ASP A 632 2.64 25.20 -7.46
N VAL A 633 3.78 25.00 -6.80
CA VAL A 633 3.98 23.90 -5.84
C VAL A 633 3.22 24.20 -4.54
N SER A 634 2.94 25.47 -4.26
CA SER A 634 2.00 25.90 -3.21
C SER A 634 0.57 25.53 -3.62
N CYS A 635 -0.11 24.71 -2.82
CA CYS A 635 -1.43 24.17 -3.10
C CYS A 635 -2.23 23.89 -1.82
N ASN A 636 -3.50 24.30 -1.80
CA ASN A 636 -4.47 24.00 -0.75
C ASN A 636 -5.62 23.09 -1.25
N PHE A 637 -5.39 22.35 -2.34
CA PHE A 637 -6.21 21.26 -2.90
C PHE A 637 -7.71 21.48 -3.21
N GLU A 638 -8.28 22.65 -2.90
CA GLU A 638 -9.68 23.04 -3.13
C GLU A 638 -10.16 22.80 -4.58
N VAL A 639 -9.31 23.09 -5.57
CA VAL A 639 -9.69 23.07 -7.00
C VAL A 639 -9.09 21.88 -7.73
N ASN A 640 -7.79 21.64 -7.58
CA ASN A 640 -7.02 20.59 -8.25
C ASN A 640 -5.69 20.36 -7.50
N LEU A 641 -4.81 19.52 -8.06
CA LEU A 641 -3.49 19.21 -7.51
C LEU A 641 -2.43 20.33 -7.68
N CYS A 642 -2.80 21.48 -8.24
CA CYS A 642 -1.89 22.59 -8.58
C CYS A 642 -0.68 22.14 -9.42
N GLY A 643 0.54 22.25 -8.88
CA GLY A 643 1.79 21.76 -9.45
C GLY A 643 2.23 20.38 -8.95
N TRP A 644 1.32 19.58 -8.37
CA TRP A 644 1.55 18.20 -7.94
C TRP A 644 0.83 17.20 -8.85
N TYR A 645 1.35 15.98 -8.91
CA TYR A 645 0.80 14.88 -9.72
C TYR A 645 1.19 13.51 -9.15
N GLN A 646 0.39 12.47 -9.42
CA GLN A 646 0.62 11.12 -8.89
C GLN A 646 1.77 10.39 -9.58
N ASP A 647 2.40 9.44 -8.88
CA ASP A 647 3.39 8.52 -9.47
C ASP A 647 2.74 7.27 -10.08
N GLN A 648 2.73 7.17 -11.41
CA GLN A 648 2.21 5.98 -12.09
C GLN A 648 3.16 4.76 -12.02
N THR A 649 4.22 4.81 -11.19
CA THR A 649 5.12 3.68 -10.91
C THR A 649 5.01 3.14 -9.48
N ASP A 650 4.11 3.67 -8.65
CA ASP A 650 3.94 3.27 -7.25
C ASP A 650 2.95 2.09 -7.04
N ASN A 651 2.23 2.06 -5.91
CA ASN A 651 1.20 1.06 -5.64
C ASN A 651 -0.23 1.62 -5.48
N TYR A 652 -0.42 2.91 -5.22
CA TYR A 652 -1.72 3.54 -5.05
C TYR A 652 -1.66 5.08 -5.07
N ASP A 653 -2.59 5.70 -5.80
CA ASP A 653 -2.76 7.15 -5.86
C ASP A 653 -3.32 7.75 -4.56
N TRP A 654 -2.95 9.01 -4.28
CA TRP A 654 -3.60 9.85 -3.28
C TRP A 654 -4.98 10.31 -3.76
N ARG A 655 -5.98 10.46 -2.89
CA ARG A 655 -7.34 10.88 -3.29
C ARG A 655 -7.74 12.22 -2.68
N LEU A 656 -8.45 13.06 -3.44
CA LEU A 656 -9.04 14.30 -2.93
C LEU A 656 -10.28 13.98 -2.09
N HIS A 657 -10.24 14.31 -0.80
CA HIS A 657 -11.34 14.09 0.14
C HIS A 657 -12.10 15.39 0.40
N THR A 658 -13.42 15.34 0.55
CA THR A 658 -14.28 16.52 0.77
C THR A 658 -14.86 16.56 2.17
N GLY A 659 -14.85 17.71 2.84
CA GLY A 659 -15.34 17.84 4.22
C GLY A 659 -14.28 17.55 5.28
N MET A 660 -13.00 17.51 4.88
CA MET A 660 -11.84 17.53 5.76
C MET A 660 -10.79 18.44 5.14
N ASP A 661 -10.57 19.60 5.75
CA ASP A 661 -9.45 20.49 5.46
C ASP A 661 -9.01 21.19 6.76
N HIS A 662 -7.83 21.79 6.73
CA HIS A 662 -7.22 22.45 7.87
C HIS A 662 -7.75 23.88 8.12
N THR A 663 -7.97 24.68 7.07
CA THR A 663 -8.21 26.12 7.16
C THR A 663 -9.68 26.54 7.25
N ILE A 664 -10.63 25.82 6.61
CA ILE A 664 -12.07 26.13 6.67
C ILE A 664 -12.94 25.01 7.26
N HIS A 665 -12.34 23.87 7.62
CA HIS A 665 -12.93 22.63 8.16
C HIS A 665 -14.00 21.94 7.28
N VAL A 666 -14.32 22.47 6.10
CA VAL A 666 -15.35 21.94 5.17
C VAL A 666 -14.87 21.98 3.70
N GLY A 667 -13.56 22.17 3.51
CA GLY A 667 -12.89 22.21 2.21
C GLY A 667 -12.46 20.83 1.71
N ARG A 668 -11.28 20.79 1.07
CA ARG A 668 -10.67 19.58 0.50
C ARG A 668 -9.19 19.44 0.86
N SER A 669 -8.81 18.23 1.27
CA SER A 669 -7.42 17.81 1.47
C SER A 669 -7.08 16.58 0.59
N LEU A 670 -5.79 16.28 0.46
CA LEU A 670 -5.33 15.01 -0.13
C LEU A 670 -5.21 13.94 0.95
N VAL A 671 -5.73 12.75 0.69
CA VAL A 671 -5.84 11.67 1.66
C VAL A 671 -5.41 10.33 1.06
N VAL A 672 -4.59 9.58 1.81
CA VAL A 672 -4.45 8.13 1.67
C VAL A 672 -5.25 7.50 2.81
N ASP A 673 -6.45 7.01 2.46
CA ASP A 673 -7.36 6.39 3.40
C ASP A 673 -7.06 4.89 3.51
N MET A 674 -6.17 4.49 4.43
CA MET A 674 -5.70 3.10 4.53
C MET A 674 -6.83 2.13 4.94
N TRP A 675 -7.98 2.65 5.39
CA TRP A 675 -9.22 1.91 5.59
C TRP A 675 -9.96 1.53 4.31
N ASP A 676 -9.55 2.00 3.13
CA ASP A 676 -10.09 1.56 1.85
C ASP A 676 -9.59 0.14 1.50
N THR A 677 -10.51 -0.81 1.40
CA THR A 677 -10.24 -2.22 1.04
C THR A 677 -9.84 -2.41 -0.42
N SER A 678 -9.85 -1.38 -1.26
CA SER A 678 -9.29 -1.40 -2.63
C SER A 678 -7.79 -1.07 -2.68
N LEU A 679 -7.21 -0.36 -1.71
CA LEU A 679 -5.79 0.01 -1.72
C LEU A 679 -4.89 -1.23 -1.58
N ARG A 680 -3.98 -1.46 -2.53
CA ARG A 680 -3.04 -2.59 -2.57
C ARG A 680 -1.58 -2.11 -2.50
N GLY A 681 -0.66 -2.98 -2.11
CA GLY A 681 0.78 -2.69 -2.10
C GLY A 681 1.27 -1.81 -0.93
N LEU A 682 2.46 -1.20 -1.10
CA LEU A 682 3.29 -0.66 -0.03
C LEU A 682 3.22 0.87 0.09
N SER A 683 3.41 1.60 -1.01
CA SER A 683 3.60 3.07 -0.97
C SER A 683 2.90 3.81 -2.10
N GLY A 684 2.37 5.00 -1.78
CA GLY A 684 1.76 5.94 -2.72
C GLY A 684 2.49 7.29 -2.68
N ARG A 685 2.69 7.92 -3.83
CA ARG A 685 3.68 8.99 -4.05
C ARG A 685 3.09 10.13 -4.89
N LEU A 686 3.29 11.35 -4.40
CA LEU A 686 2.85 12.58 -5.06
C LEU A 686 4.09 13.43 -5.40
N LEU A 687 4.36 13.61 -6.69
CA LEU A 687 5.50 14.38 -7.20
C LEU A 687 5.11 15.83 -7.50
N SER A 688 6.01 16.77 -7.24
CA SER A 688 5.90 18.13 -7.76
C SER A 688 6.47 18.25 -9.18
N ILE A 689 6.00 19.24 -9.94
CA ILE A 689 6.65 19.65 -11.19
C ILE A 689 8.13 20.02 -10.96
N ARG A 690 8.98 19.79 -11.99
CA ARG A 690 10.44 19.96 -11.91
C ARG A 690 10.86 21.37 -11.52
N GLN A 691 11.46 21.48 -10.33
CA GLN A 691 11.98 22.71 -9.75
C GLN A 691 13.42 23.00 -10.20
N TYR A 692 13.71 24.29 -10.35
CA TYR A 692 15.05 24.83 -10.62
C TYR A 692 15.32 25.98 -9.65
N SER A 693 15.88 25.68 -8.47
CA SER A 693 16.16 26.69 -7.45
C SER A 693 17.61 26.70 -6.98
N ASN A 694 18.28 27.82 -7.26
CA ASN A 694 19.60 28.14 -6.72
C ASN A 694 19.56 28.87 -5.36
N THR A 695 18.37 29.00 -4.74
CA THR A 695 18.19 29.59 -3.39
C THR A 695 17.51 28.61 -2.44
N GLU A 696 17.82 28.72 -1.16
CA GLU A 696 17.09 28.02 -0.09
C GLU A 696 15.58 28.33 -0.18
N HIS A 697 14.76 27.32 0.07
CA HIS A 697 13.29 27.42 0.13
C HIS A 697 12.79 26.71 1.38
N CYS A 698 11.57 27.03 1.81
CA CYS A 698 10.81 26.23 2.74
C CYS A 698 9.64 25.57 2.02
N LEU A 699 9.47 24.26 2.24
CA LEU A 699 8.20 23.58 2.06
C LEU A 699 7.53 23.49 3.44
N SER A 700 6.41 24.17 3.63
CA SER A 700 5.51 23.95 4.76
C SER A 700 4.22 23.28 4.29
N PHE A 701 3.60 22.49 5.16
CA PHE A 701 2.37 21.75 4.84
C PHE A 701 1.69 21.32 6.15
N PHE A 702 0.38 21.11 6.12
CA PHE A 702 -0.34 20.47 7.22
C PHE A 702 -0.51 18.98 6.92
N TYR A 703 -0.37 18.15 7.95
CA TYR A 703 -0.50 16.70 7.83
C TYR A 703 -1.28 16.09 9.00
N LYS A 704 -1.82 14.90 8.75
CA LYS A 704 -2.54 14.08 9.74
C LYS A 704 -2.03 12.65 9.63
N LEU A 705 -1.72 12.01 10.76
CA LEU A 705 -1.32 10.59 10.85
C LEU A 705 -2.20 9.94 11.93
N TYR A 706 -3.41 9.57 11.56
CA TYR A 706 -4.47 9.18 12.48
C TYR A 706 -4.82 7.69 12.34
N GLY A 707 -4.71 6.94 13.44
CA GLY A 707 -5.07 5.53 13.50
C GLY A 707 -3.89 4.59 13.80
N PRO A 708 -4.18 3.33 14.15
CA PRO A 708 -3.26 2.43 14.85
C PRO A 708 -2.03 1.96 14.07
N ASN A 709 -2.07 1.96 12.72
CA ASN A 709 -0.99 1.47 11.88
C ASN A 709 -0.81 2.36 10.63
N THR A 710 -0.94 3.68 10.81
CA THR A 710 -1.01 4.72 9.74
C THR A 710 0.29 4.94 8.96
N GLY A 711 1.29 4.07 9.13
CA GLY A 711 2.48 4.08 8.29
C GLY A 711 3.47 5.20 8.59
N THR A 712 4.04 5.71 7.50
CA THR A 712 5.10 6.71 7.49
C THR A 712 4.82 7.70 6.37
N LEU A 713 4.76 8.99 6.69
CA LEU A 713 4.84 10.07 5.71
C LEU A 713 6.29 10.51 5.58
N SER A 714 6.81 10.60 4.36
CA SER A 714 8.11 11.21 4.10
C SER A 714 8.06 12.26 3.00
N VAL A 715 8.96 13.24 3.09
CA VAL A 715 9.25 14.20 2.04
C VAL A 715 10.64 13.93 1.52
N LYS A 716 10.75 13.64 0.23
CA LYS A 716 12.01 13.38 -0.47
C LYS A 716 12.28 14.41 -1.54
N ARG A 717 13.55 14.54 -1.91
CA ARG A 717 14.02 15.20 -3.13
C ARG A 717 14.45 14.13 -4.13
N LEU A 718 13.80 14.09 -5.29
CA LEU A 718 14.13 13.22 -6.43
C LEU A 718 14.96 14.01 -7.45
N PHE A 719 16.10 13.48 -7.86
CA PHE A 719 16.99 14.07 -8.86
C PHE A 719 16.79 13.46 -10.25
N ALA A 720 17.26 14.18 -11.28
CA ALA A 720 17.10 13.79 -12.69
C ALA A 720 17.92 12.55 -13.13
N ASP A 721 18.72 11.95 -12.23
CA ASP A 721 19.40 10.67 -12.40
C ASP A 721 18.72 9.50 -11.66
N GLY A 722 17.55 9.75 -11.05
CA GLY A 722 16.80 8.77 -10.27
C GLY A 722 17.29 8.61 -8.82
N SER A 723 18.26 9.42 -8.36
CA SER A 723 18.68 9.41 -6.95
C SER A 723 17.69 10.16 -6.05
N GLU A 724 17.52 9.67 -4.82
CA GLU A 724 16.61 10.23 -3.81
C GLU A 724 17.35 10.65 -2.54
N GLU A 725 16.91 11.75 -1.95
CA GLU A 725 17.41 12.31 -0.70
C GLU A 725 16.25 12.60 0.25
N LEU A 726 16.28 12.03 1.46
CA LEU A 726 15.24 12.24 2.48
C LEU A 726 15.39 13.61 3.13
N LEU A 727 14.34 14.45 3.09
CA LEU A 727 14.33 15.77 3.72
C LEU A 727 13.55 15.81 5.04
N TRP A 728 12.48 15.01 5.16
CA TRP A 728 11.59 14.98 6.34
C TRP A 728 10.88 13.62 6.43
N MET A 729 10.58 13.13 7.64
CA MET A 729 9.87 11.86 7.86
C MET A 729 9.11 11.87 9.19
N ARG A 730 7.90 11.28 9.22
CA ARG A 730 7.13 10.97 10.44
C ARG A 730 6.46 9.61 10.31
N SER A 731 6.43 8.86 11.40
CA SER A 731 5.90 7.49 11.52
C SER A 731 5.06 7.34 12.79
N GLY A 732 4.24 6.29 12.86
CA GLY A 732 3.37 6.01 14.01
C GLY A 732 2.07 6.81 13.99
N ALA A 733 1.24 6.66 15.03
CA ALA A 733 0.01 7.44 15.20
C ALA A 733 0.28 8.75 15.94
N HIS A 734 -0.16 9.88 15.36
CA HIS A 734 -0.02 11.23 15.90
C HIS A 734 -1.39 11.80 16.34
N GLY A 735 -2.41 10.94 16.47
CA GLY A 735 -3.78 11.31 16.84
C GLY A 735 -4.61 11.88 15.69
N ASN A 736 -5.89 12.10 15.97
CA ASN A 736 -6.92 12.55 15.01
C ASN A 736 -6.89 14.07 14.75
N ILE A 737 -5.71 14.70 14.82
CA ILE A 737 -5.53 16.16 14.77
C ILE A 737 -4.54 16.59 13.66
N TRP A 738 -4.67 17.84 13.19
CA TRP A 738 -3.75 18.43 12.22
C TRP A 738 -2.41 18.86 12.87
N HIS A 739 -1.31 18.58 12.19
CA HIS A 739 0.06 18.95 12.59
C HIS A 739 0.74 19.77 11.49
N GLU A 740 1.60 20.72 11.86
CA GLU A 740 2.35 21.54 10.90
C GLU A 740 3.74 20.94 10.60
N GLY A 741 3.97 20.60 9.34
CA GLY A 741 5.27 20.18 8.80
C GLY A 741 6.08 21.36 8.26
N HIS A 742 7.37 21.39 8.58
CA HIS A 742 8.34 22.33 8.00
C HIS A 742 9.56 21.57 7.47
N CYS A 743 9.84 21.73 6.18
CA CYS A 743 10.87 21.02 5.44
C CYS A 743 11.71 22.03 4.64
N PRO A 744 12.88 22.48 5.15
CA PRO A 744 13.78 23.34 4.40
C PRO A 744 14.40 22.57 3.24
N VAL A 745 14.39 23.17 2.05
CA VAL A 745 14.89 22.59 0.80
C VAL A 745 16.20 23.29 0.41
N PRO A 746 17.36 22.62 0.48
CA PRO A 746 18.65 23.24 0.20
C PRO A 746 18.78 23.70 -1.27
N PRO A 747 19.47 24.83 -1.54
CA PRO A 747 19.69 25.32 -2.91
C PRO A 747 20.44 24.29 -3.77
N GLN A 748 20.04 24.14 -5.03
CA GLN A 748 20.57 23.12 -5.94
C GLN A 748 20.81 23.65 -7.37
N LEU A 749 21.80 23.07 -8.05
CA LEU A 749 22.19 23.47 -9.42
C LEU A 749 21.55 22.62 -10.53
N SER A 750 21.06 21.43 -10.21
CA SER A 750 20.28 20.57 -11.11
C SER A 750 18.78 20.86 -11.00
N ALA A 751 18.01 20.36 -11.97
CA ALA A 751 16.60 20.10 -11.74
C ALA A 751 16.41 19.11 -10.58
N PHE A 752 15.30 19.23 -9.86
CA PHE A 752 14.84 18.24 -8.89
C PHE A 752 13.31 18.26 -8.79
N GLN A 753 12.73 17.25 -8.16
CA GLN A 753 11.30 17.19 -7.80
C GLN A 753 11.19 16.95 -6.30
N LEU A 754 10.12 17.47 -5.69
CA LEU A 754 9.74 17.13 -4.32
C LEU A 754 8.75 15.97 -4.42
N VAL A 755 8.83 15.02 -3.48
CA VAL A 755 7.95 13.85 -3.44
C VAL A 755 7.41 13.71 -2.03
N PHE A 756 6.09 13.75 -1.87
CA PHE A 756 5.42 13.22 -0.68
C PHE A 756 5.20 11.72 -0.89
N GLU A 757 5.67 10.90 0.05
CA GLU A 757 5.53 9.44 -0.02
C GLU A 757 4.87 8.94 1.26
N ALA A 758 3.67 8.37 1.10
CA ALA A 758 2.99 7.57 2.10
C ALA A 758 3.49 6.13 1.99
N THR A 759 3.99 5.55 3.08
CA THR A 759 4.38 4.14 3.15
C THR A 759 3.56 3.43 4.22
N ARG A 760 2.88 2.34 3.88
CA ARG A 760 2.04 1.56 4.81
C ARG A 760 2.89 0.70 5.74
N SER A 761 2.87 1.01 7.04
CA SER A 761 3.31 0.06 8.08
C SER A 761 2.22 -0.99 8.32
N GLY A 762 0.94 -0.62 8.30
CA GLY A 762 -0.20 -1.54 8.26
C GLY A 762 -1.44 -1.03 7.51
N PHE A 763 -2.62 -1.29 8.07
CA PHE A 763 -3.87 -1.47 7.30
C PHE A 763 -5.11 -0.78 7.88
N ASP A 764 -4.96 -0.08 8.99
CA ASP A 764 -6.00 0.73 9.61
C ASP A 764 -5.35 2.07 9.99
N GLY A 765 -5.86 3.14 9.40
CA GLY A 765 -5.35 4.50 9.54
C GLY A 765 -5.70 5.39 8.36
N GLN A 766 -5.50 6.71 8.52
CA GLN A 766 -5.67 7.69 7.46
C GLN A 766 -4.58 8.75 7.54
N LEU A 767 -3.92 8.96 6.40
CA LEU A 767 -2.88 9.95 6.23
C LEU A 767 -3.42 11.08 5.36
N ALA A 768 -3.49 12.30 5.89
CA ALA A 768 -3.92 13.48 5.14
C ALA A 768 -2.80 14.52 4.95
N LEU A 769 -2.88 15.28 3.86
CA LEU A 769 -2.03 16.41 3.49
C LEU A 769 -2.87 17.60 3.05
N ASP A 770 -2.51 18.80 3.51
CA ASP A 770 -3.21 20.04 3.21
C ASP A 770 -2.29 21.27 3.27
N ASP A 771 -2.77 22.43 2.81
CA ASP A 771 -2.15 23.77 2.96
C ASP A 771 -0.63 23.77 2.64
N VAL A 772 -0.24 23.14 1.54
CA VAL A 772 1.15 23.08 1.09
C VAL A 772 1.59 24.45 0.58
N ALA A 773 2.71 24.97 1.08
CA ALA A 773 3.31 26.21 0.60
C ALA A 773 4.82 26.03 0.35
N PHE A 774 5.27 26.41 -0.84
CA PHE A 774 6.68 26.31 -1.24
C PHE A 774 7.26 27.72 -1.46
N VAL A 775 7.88 28.27 -0.43
CA VAL A 775 8.25 29.70 -0.36
C VAL A 775 9.76 29.91 -0.40
N THR A 776 10.20 31.00 -1.05
CA THR A 776 11.61 31.39 -1.13
C THR A 776 12.16 31.85 0.23
N GLY A 777 13.28 31.29 0.67
CA GLY A 777 13.95 31.64 1.93
C GLY A 777 13.96 30.49 2.95
N PRO A 778 14.59 30.69 4.12
CA PRO A 778 14.60 29.70 5.20
C PRO A 778 13.21 29.52 5.81
N CYS A 779 12.93 28.31 6.32
CA CYS A 779 11.69 28.04 7.05
C CYS A 779 11.54 28.91 8.32
N SER A 780 10.28 29.10 8.72
CA SER A 780 9.92 29.25 10.13
C SER A 780 10.62 28.17 10.96
N LEU A 781 11.15 28.55 12.13
CA LEU A 781 11.93 27.64 12.95
C LEU A 781 11.01 26.56 13.53
N PRO A 782 11.22 25.28 13.20
CA PRO A 782 10.20 24.25 13.37
C PRO A 782 9.78 24.11 14.82
N THR A 783 8.47 23.94 15.03
CA THR A 783 7.86 23.66 16.35
C THR A 783 8.33 22.33 16.94
N MET A 784 8.94 21.46 16.14
CA MET A 784 9.50 20.17 16.56
C MET A 784 10.79 19.82 15.80
N CYS A 785 11.79 19.28 16.52
CA CYS A 785 13.06 18.84 15.97
C CYS A 785 13.48 17.50 16.58
N SER A 786 13.37 16.45 15.77
CA SER A 786 13.64 15.04 16.13
C SER A 786 14.93 14.50 15.49
N PHE A 787 15.78 15.40 14.99
CA PHE A 787 17.07 15.17 14.31
C PHE A 787 17.18 14.19 13.12
N GLU A 788 16.18 13.36 12.81
CA GLU A 788 16.21 12.26 11.82
C GLU A 788 16.83 12.59 10.45
N SER A 789 16.51 13.74 9.86
CA SER A 789 17.10 14.16 8.57
C SER A 789 18.17 15.24 8.71
N GLN A 790 18.15 16.06 9.76
CA GLN A 790 18.97 17.28 9.86
C GLN A 790 19.04 17.85 11.28
N THR A 791 20.01 18.73 11.52
CA THR A 791 20.19 19.41 12.82
C THR A 791 19.23 20.57 13.09
N CYS A 792 18.18 20.77 12.29
CA CYS A 792 17.19 21.86 12.42
C CYS A 792 17.79 23.27 12.62
N GLY A 793 18.97 23.54 12.05
CA GLY A 793 19.71 24.79 12.22
C GLY A 793 20.43 24.97 13.57
N TYR A 794 20.42 23.98 14.47
CA TYR A 794 21.19 24.03 15.71
C TYR A 794 22.70 24.02 15.43
N THR A 795 23.45 24.83 16.19
CA THR A 795 24.89 25.07 15.99
C THR A 795 25.70 24.83 17.26
N SER A 796 26.84 24.14 17.14
CA SER A 796 27.77 23.85 18.24
C SER A 796 28.85 24.93 18.37
N SER A 797 29.20 25.31 19.59
CA SER A 797 30.35 26.18 19.89
C SER A 797 31.69 25.41 20.01
N GLU A 798 32.78 26.11 20.36
CA GLU A 798 34.17 25.64 20.22
C GLU A 798 34.63 24.51 21.18
N LYS A 799 35.78 23.92 20.82
CA LYS A 799 36.59 22.90 21.54
C LYS A 799 35.99 21.50 21.68
N ALA A 800 34.75 21.37 22.10
CA ALA A 800 34.08 20.07 22.17
C ALA A 800 32.79 20.14 21.35
N ARG A 801 32.77 19.45 20.21
CA ARG A 801 31.69 19.57 19.22
C ARG A 801 30.54 18.62 19.53
N TRP A 802 29.31 19.12 19.53
CA TRP A 802 28.12 18.27 19.44
C TRP A 802 28.05 17.58 18.08
N ILE A 803 27.77 16.28 18.09
CA ILE A 803 27.77 15.40 16.92
C ILE A 803 26.33 14.93 16.66
N HIS A 804 25.88 15.11 15.42
CA HIS A 804 24.67 14.48 14.88
C HIS A 804 25.02 13.07 14.43
N GLN A 805 24.42 12.05 15.03
CA GLN A 805 24.78 10.65 14.75
C GLN A 805 23.68 9.65 15.15
N SER A 806 23.76 8.45 14.58
CA SER A 806 23.01 7.26 15.00
C SER A 806 23.95 6.17 15.53
N TRP A 807 23.40 5.23 16.30
CA TRP A 807 24.16 4.12 16.88
C TRP A 807 24.77 3.21 15.81
N ALA A 808 24.03 2.90 14.75
CA ALA A 808 24.47 2.05 13.64
C ALA A 808 25.75 2.57 12.95
N LEU A 809 25.94 3.89 12.90
CA LEU A 809 27.13 4.53 12.31
C LEU A 809 28.33 4.55 13.26
N HIS A 810 28.14 4.92 14.52
CA HIS A 810 29.25 5.32 15.41
C HIS A 810 29.40 4.51 16.71
N LYS A 811 28.46 3.62 17.05
CA LYS A 811 28.48 2.69 18.21
C LYS A 811 28.99 3.31 19.52
N THR A 812 28.61 4.56 19.76
CA THR A 812 28.90 5.36 20.95
C THR A 812 27.71 6.28 21.20
N GLY A 813 27.30 6.44 22.45
CA GLY A 813 26.02 7.07 22.79
C GLY A 813 24.95 6.04 23.17
N PRO A 814 23.66 6.44 23.18
CA PRO A 814 22.51 5.54 23.27
C PRO A 814 22.50 4.49 22.14
N GLU A 815 22.00 3.29 22.43
CA GLU A 815 21.85 2.20 21.44
C GLU A 815 20.69 2.46 20.46
N THR A 816 19.69 3.23 20.90
CA THR A 816 18.59 3.74 20.06
C THR A 816 18.42 5.24 20.23
N ASP A 817 17.89 5.89 19.20
CA ASP A 817 17.29 7.22 19.30
C ASP A 817 15.99 7.20 20.14
N HIS A 818 15.35 8.35 20.32
CA HIS A 818 14.05 8.45 20.96
C HIS A 818 12.88 8.43 19.95
N SER A 819 13.04 9.06 18.79
CA SER A 819 11.96 9.35 17.84
C SER A 819 11.37 8.15 17.09
N LEU A 820 12.19 7.13 16.85
CA LEU A 820 11.88 5.87 16.18
C LEU A 820 12.20 4.65 17.07
N GLU A 821 12.93 4.83 18.17
CA GLU A 821 13.47 3.76 19.03
C GLU A 821 14.30 2.69 18.27
N THR A 822 15.17 3.09 17.34
CA THR A 822 15.99 2.16 16.54
C THR A 822 17.50 2.42 16.59
N GLU A 823 18.32 1.44 16.20
CA GLU A 823 19.76 1.66 15.98
C GLU A 823 20.04 2.70 14.85
N LYS A 824 19.05 3.02 14.01
CA LYS A 824 19.22 3.83 12.79
C LYS A 824 18.90 5.31 12.96
N GLY A 825 17.99 5.66 13.87
CA GLY A 825 17.59 7.04 14.10
C GLY A 825 18.70 7.88 14.72
N PHE A 826 18.56 9.20 14.64
CA PHE A 826 19.61 10.18 14.84
C PHE A 826 19.32 11.11 16.00
N TYR A 827 20.33 11.32 16.85
CA TYR A 827 20.27 12.25 17.97
C TYR A 827 21.47 13.21 17.97
N MET A 828 21.43 14.23 18.83
CA MET A 828 22.54 15.17 19.05
C MET A 828 23.32 14.80 20.31
N LEU A 829 24.57 14.36 20.17
CA LEU A 829 25.41 13.90 21.27
C LEU A 829 26.59 14.84 21.57
N ALA A 830 26.79 15.15 22.85
CA ALA A 830 28.00 15.75 23.40
C ALA A 830 28.81 14.71 24.19
N HIS A 831 30.05 14.45 23.78
CA HIS A 831 31.00 13.71 24.60
C HIS A 831 31.43 14.56 25.81
N SER A 832 31.10 14.13 27.02
CA SER A 832 31.43 14.79 28.28
C SER A 832 32.64 14.16 29.00
N GLY A 833 33.21 13.10 28.43
CA GLY A 833 34.34 12.37 28.98
C GLY A 833 35.64 13.20 29.04
N VAL A 834 36.51 12.86 29.98
CA VAL A 834 37.72 13.61 30.38
C VAL A 834 38.67 13.98 29.23
N ASP A 835 38.75 13.15 28.19
CA ASP A 835 39.60 13.37 27.01
C ASP A 835 39.08 14.45 26.06
N VAL A 836 37.77 14.74 26.08
CA VAL A 836 37.10 15.70 25.19
C VAL A 836 36.64 16.94 25.96
N LEU A 837 36.11 16.74 27.18
CA LEU A 837 35.46 17.78 27.97
C LEU A 837 35.92 17.69 29.45
N PRO A 838 37.14 18.16 29.77
CA PRO A 838 37.71 18.10 31.12
C PRO A 838 36.82 18.76 32.18
N GLN A 839 36.99 18.35 33.45
CA GLN A 839 36.17 18.83 34.57
C GLN A 839 36.03 20.36 34.61
N GLY A 840 34.78 20.84 34.64
CA GLY A 840 34.44 22.26 34.68
C GLY A 840 34.57 22.99 33.34
N SER A 841 34.95 22.30 32.26
CA SER A 841 34.75 22.81 30.90
C SER A 841 33.31 22.57 30.42
N VAL A 842 32.96 23.22 29.31
CA VAL A 842 31.58 23.37 28.84
C VAL A 842 31.56 23.30 27.31
N THR A 843 30.53 22.64 26.76
CA THR A 843 30.11 22.80 25.35
C THR A 843 28.66 23.29 25.28
N THR A 844 28.31 23.99 24.20
CA THR A 844 26.94 24.48 23.99
C THR A 844 26.43 24.20 22.58
N LEU A 845 25.16 23.82 22.50
CA LEU A 845 24.38 23.74 21.27
C LEU A 845 23.31 24.83 21.30
N THR A 846 23.28 25.68 20.28
CA THR A 846 22.40 26.86 20.24
C THR A 846 21.47 26.78 19.03
N SER A 847 20.17 26.97 19.25
CA SER A 847 19.18 27.10 18.18
C SER A 847 19.40 28.39 17.38
N PRO A 848 18.81 28.52 16.17
CA PRO A 848 18.64 29.83 15.53
C PRO A 848 17.74 30.76 16.38
N VAL A 849 17.70 32.05 16.00
CA VAL A 849 16.95 33.08 16.73
C VAL A 849 15.45 32.97 16.43
N ARG A 850 14.65 32.62 17.44
CA ARG A 850 13.19 32.70 17.42
C ARG A 850 12.74 34.12 17.76
N ARG A 851 11.59 34.54 17.21
CA ARG A 851 10.92 35.77 17.63
C ARG A 851 10.10 35.50 18.88
N GLY A 852 10.11 36.43 19.83
CA GLY A 852 9.30 36.30 21.05
C GLY A 852 7.80 36.44 20.76
N LEU A 853 6.99 35.59 21.39
CA LEU A 853 5.53 35.66 21.33
C LEU A 853 4.99 36.42 22.56
N THR A 854 3.72 36.86 22.50
CA THR A 854 3.08 37.63 23.59
C THR A 854 2.56 36.76 24.74
N HIS A 855 2.72 35.44 24.64
CA HIS A 855 2.37 34.43 25.65
C HIS A 855 3.62 33.66 26.07
N THR A 856 3.55 32.94 27.20
CA THR A 856 4.59 31.99 27.59
C THR A 856 4.47 30.73 26.75
N GLU A 857 5.57 30.32 26.12
CA GLU A 857 5.71 29.03 25.43
C GLU A 857 6.29 27.98 26.41
N CYS A 858 6.06 26.70 26.13
CA CYS A 858 6.82 25.61 26.74
C CYS A 858 7.81 25.04 25.72
N VAL A 859 9.02 24.69 26.15
CA VAL A 859 9.85 23.72 25.42
C VAL A 859 9.84 22.39 26.17
N HIS A 860 9.64 21.32 25.42
CA HIS A 860 9.87 19.94 25.81
C HIS A 860 11.08 19.41 25.04
N PHE A 861 11.83 18.47 25.61
CA PHE A 861 12.93 17.78 24.93
C PHE A 861 13.23 16.46 25.62
N TRP A 862 13.83 15.52 24.91
CA TRP A 862 14.35 14.29 25.49
C TRP A 862 15.88 14.37 25.63
N TYR A 863 16.42 13.72 26.66
CA TYR A 863 17.86 13.66 26.90
C TYR A 863 18.30 12.32 27.51
N HIS A 864 19.53 11.91 27.23
CA HIS A 864 20.14 10.67 27.70
C HIS A 864 21.52 10.96 28.25
N THR A 865 21.97 10.21 29.27
CA THR A 865 23.28 10.42 29.90
C THR A 865 23.99 9.09 30.15
N GLY A 866 25.18 8.90 29.57
CA GLY A 866 25.94 7.66 29.70
C GLY A 866 27.33 7.83 30.31
N GLY A 867 27.91 6.72 30.75
CA GLY A 867 29.24 6.64 31.36
C GLY A 867 29.28 7.03 32.85
N GLU A 868 30.49 7.09 33.41
CA GLU A 868 30.69 7.49 34.81
C GLU A 868 30.75 9.01 34.93
N ASN A 869 29.94 9.63 35.80
CA ASN A 869 29.89 11.08 36.04
C ASN A 869 29.79 11.93 34.75
N PRO A 870 28.68 11.84 33.98
CA PRO A 870 28.49 12.59 32.74
C PRO A 870 28.48 14.12 32.92
N GLY A 871 28.09 14.62 34.10
CA GLY A 871 28.18 16.04 34.45
C GLY A 871 26.81 16.67 34.66
N THR A 872 26.53 17.78 34.00
CA THR A 872 25.27 18.53 34.14
C THR A 872 24.79 19.03 32.79
N LEU A 873 23.50 18.81 32.51
CA LEU A 873 22.79 19.43 31.39
C LEU A 873 22.03 20.64 31.93
N ASN A 874 22.40 21.82 31.44
CA ASN A 874 21.64 23.06 31.67
C ASN A 874 20.94 23.45 30.36
N VAL A 875 19.73 23.98 30.45
CA VAL A 875 19.05 24.60 29.29
C VAL A 875 18.67 26.03 29.62
N TYR A 876 19.05 26.92 28.72
CA TYR A 876 18.90 28.35 28.86
C TYR A 876 18.06 28.94 27.72
N VAL A 877 17.18 29.88 28.06
CA VAL A 877 16.69 30.88 27.11
C VAL A 877 17.68 32.03 27.12
N LYS A 878 18.23 32.35 25.95
CA LYS A 878 19.17 33.44 25.73
C LYS A 878 18.48 34.54 24.93
N PRO A 879 18.01 35.63 25.56
CA PRO A 879 17.52 36.81 24.87
C PRO A 879 18.55 37.41 23.90
N SER A 880 18.04 38.10 22.88
CA SER A 880 18.86 38.93 21.98
C SER A 880 19.26 40.27 22.62
N ASP A 881 18.49 40.73 23.61
CA ASP A 881 18.75 41.90 24.45
C ASP A 881 18.26 41.62 25.88
N GLY A 882 19.14 41.11 26.75
CA GLY A 882 18.81 40.70 28.11
C GLY A 882 19.81 39.73 28.73
N ASP A 883 19.65 39.42 30.01
CA ASP A 883 20.42 38.38 30.71
C ASP A 883 19.93 36.97 30.32
N ILE A 884 20.82 35.99 30.40
CA ILE A 884 20.51 34.58 30.08
C ILE A 884 19.66 33.96 31.20
N ILE A 885 18.51 33.39 30.85
CA ILE A 885 17.53 32.82 31.78
C ILE A 885 17.66 31.29 31.78
N GLN A 886 17.95 30.70 32.94
CA GLN A 886 17.96 29.23 33.06
C GLN A 886 16.54 28.69 33.21
N ILE A 887 16.15 27.77 32.34
CA ILE A 887 14.83 27.12 32.37
C ILE A 887 14.89 25.66 32.83
N PHE A 888 16.04 25.00 32.70
CA PHE A 888 16.27 23.62 33.15
C PHE A 888 17.70 23.43 33.68
N SER A 889 17.87 22.52 34.63
CA SER A 889 19.16 22.05 35.13
C SER A 889 18.98 20.65 35.69
N ASP A 890 19.77 19.68 35.23
CA ASP A 890 19.86 18.37 35.86
C ASP A 890 21.30 17.84 35.86
N SER A 891 21.70 17.29 37.00
CA SER A 891 23.04 16.74 37.29
C SER A 891 22.94 15.23 37.45
N VAL A 892 22.62 14.55 36.34
CA VAL A 892 22.20 13.14 36.35
C VAL A 892 23.31 12.20 36.80
N GLY A 893 22.97 11.36 37.78
CA GLY A 893 23.69 10.12 38.08
C GLY A 893 23.18 8.97 37.21
N GLN A 894 24.07 8.02 36.92
CA GLN A 894 23.89 6.79 36.12
C GLN A 894 22.43 6.36 35.86
N GLY A 895 22.02 6.35 34.59
CA GLY A 895 20.79 5.72 34.12
C GLY A 895 20.84 5.48 32.60
N HIS A 896 20.33 4.35 32.13
CA HIS A 896 20.49 3.89 30.74
C HIS A 896 19.33 4.28 29.79
N ALA A 897 18.39 5.10 30.23
CA ALA A 897 17.16 5.44 29.50
C ALA A 897 17.07 6.92 29.11
N TRP A 898 16.25 7.21 28.10
CA TRP A 898 15.85 8.58 27.73
C TRP A 898 14.94 9.22 28.80
N ARG A 899 15.13 10.51 29.02
CA ARG A 899 14.48 11.31 30.06
C ARG A 899 13.81 12.54 29.44
N HIS A 900 12.58 12.84 29.85
CA HIS A 900 11.87 14.04 29.40
C HIS A 900 12.27 15.25 30.25
N GLY A 901 12.74 16.31 29.61
CA GLY A 901 12.97 17.63 30.19
C GLY A 901 11.99 18.66 29.64
N GLN A 902 11.62 19.66 30.45
CA GLN A 902 10.74 20.75 30.00
C GLN A 902 11.09 22.07 30.71
N GLY A 903 10.72 23.21 30.10
CA GLY A 903 10.93 24.54 30.68
C GLY A 903 10.07 25.64 30.05
N ASN A 904 9.59 26.57 30.89
CA ASN A 904 8.77 27.70 30.47
C ASN A 904 9.63 28.83 29.88
N ILE A 905 9.26 29.28 28.68
CA ILE A 905 9.87 30.40 27.96
C ILE A 905 9.03 31.65 28.21
N SER A 906 9.36 32.39 29.27
CA SER A 906 8.66 33.63 29.65
C SER A 906 9.38 34.87 29.13
N TRP A 907 9.53 34.99 27.80
CA TRP A 907 10.25 36.09 27.17
C TRP A 907 9.60 36.55 25.85
N HIS A 908 9.36 37.85 25.72
CA HIS A 908 8.55 38.45 24.64
C HIS A 908 9.35 39.19 23.54
N GLY A 909 10.69 39.17 23.62
CA GLY A 909 11.57 39.66 22.55
C GLY A 909 12.26 38.49 21.82
N ASP A 910 13.08 38.77 20.81
CA ASP A 910 13.80 37.71 20.08
C ASP A 910 14.78 36.93 21.00
N TRP A 911 14.86 35.61 20.86
CA TRP A 911 15.62 34.71 21.76
C TRP A 911 16.19 33.47 21.06
N GLN A 912 17.14 32.79 21.71
CA GLN A 912 17.68 31.49 21.31
C GLN A 912 17.53 30.47 22.45
N LEU A 913 17.24 29.21 22.13
CA LEU A 913 17.43 28.10 23.06
C LEU A 913 18.89 27.68 23.05
N GLN A 914 19.48 27.47 24.22
CA GLN A 914 20.86 27.04 24.38
C GLN A 914 20.96 25.87 25.36
N PHE A 915 21.31 24.69 24.85
CA PHE A 915 21.71 23.54 25.66
C PHE A 915 23.18 23.69 26.02
N GLU A 916 23.51 23.45 27.29
CA GLU A 916 24.86 23.50 27.83
C GLU A 916 25.18 22.20 28.54
N VAL A 917 26.26 21.54 28.12
CA VAL A 917 26.81 20.36 28.80
C VAL A 917 28.10 20.75 29.50
N LYS A 918 28.07 20.68 30.83
CA LYS A 918 29.21 20.90 31.72
C LYS A 918 29.74 19.55 32.21
N GLY A 919 30.95 19.19 31.78
CA GLY A 919 31.55 17.90 32.11
C GLY A 919 32.18 17.89 33.50
N GLU A 920 32.06 16.77 34.21
CA GLU A 920 32.72 16.54 35.50
C GLU A 920 33.96 15.63 35.40
N GLY A 921 34.44 15.36 34.17
CA GLY A 921 35.66 14.58 33.92
C GLY A 921 35.47 13.06 33.96
N GLY A 922 34.32 12.58 33.48
CA GLY A 922 33.95 11.18 33.45
C GLY A 922 34.78 10.29 32.50
N LEU A 923 34.69 8.97 32.66
CA LEU A 923 35.21 8.00 31.70
C LEU A 923 34.11 7.56 30.74
N LEU A 924 34.42 7.60 29.43
CA LEU A 924 33.52 7.27 28.32
C LEU A 924 32.15 7.97 28.37
N SER A 925 32.04 9.11 29.08
CA SER A 925 30.76 9.73 29.36
C SER A 925 30.25 10.64 28.24
N PHE A 926 28.93 10.72 28.13
CA PHE A 926 28.22 11.53 27.15
C PHE A 926 26.89 12.04 27.69
N ILE A 927 26.37 13.09 27.06
CA ILE A 927 24.98 13.53 27.17
C ILE A 927 24.45 13.68 25.74
N ALA A 928 23.32 13.04 25.43
CA ALA A 928 22.60 13.20 24.17
C ALA A 928 21.28 13.93 24.40
N ILE A 929 20.77 14.61 23.37
CA ILE A 929 19.44 15.23 23.34
C ILE A 929 18.72 14.87 22.05
N ASP A 930 17.39 14.82 22.13
CA ASP A 930 16.48 14.42 21.06
C ASP A 930 15.09 15.07 21.22
N ASP A 931 14.22 14.92 20.22
CA ASP A 931 12.79 15.31 20.22
C ASP A 931 12.46 16.64 20.94
N ILE A 932 13.07 17.72 20.47
CA ILE A 932 12.85 19.07 21.01
C ILE A 932 11.57 19.65 20.40
N THR A 933 10.53 19.87 21.20
CA THR A 933 9.24 20.43 20.76
C THR A 933 8.86 21.70 21.52
N TYR A 934 8.07 22.57 20.88
CA TYR A 934 7.66 23.87 21.40
C TYR A 934 6.13 24.00 21.37
N SER A 935 5.53 24.19 22.56
CA SER A 935 4.09 24.31 22.74
C SER A 935 3.71 25.77 23.00
N THR A 936 2.58 26.22 22.42
CA THR A 936 2.11 27.62 22.52
C THR A 936 1.56 28.00 23.90
N HIS A 937 1.51 27.07 24.85
CA HIS A 937 1.08 27.28 26.23
C HIS A 937 2.23 27.00 27.20
N SER A 938 2.11 27.49 28.44
CA SER A 938 3.01 27.14 29.53
C SER A 938 3.05 25.63 29.81
N CYS A 939 4.19 25.12 30.26
CA CYS A 939 4.38 23.71 30.58
C CYS A 939 3.43 23.24 31.71
N PRO A 940 2.95 21.97 31.66
CA PRO A 940 2.26 21.34 32.79
C PRO A 940 3.10 21.43 34.08
N THR A 941 2.45 21.68 35.21
CA THR A 941 3.12 21.66 36.51
C THR A 941 3.06 20.25 37.12
N PRO A 942 3.98 19.83 38.00
CA PRO A 942 3.92 18.50 38.62
C PRO A 942 2.68 18.22 39.48
N ASP A 943 1.79 19.20 39.68
CA ASP A 943 0.52 19.07 40.40
C ASP A 943 -0.71 19.17 39.47
N SER A 944 -0.56 19.54 38.18
CA SER A 944 -1.68 19.65 37.23
C SER A 944 -2.15 18.29 36.73
N VAL A 945 -3.42 18.23 36.34
CA VAL A 945 -3.99 17.09 35.61
C VAL A 945 -3.58 17.17 34.14
N CYS A 946 -3.42 16.04 33.48
CA CYS A 946 -3.44 15.98 32.03
C CYS A 946 -4.89 15.80 31.56
N ASP A 947 -5.42 16.86 30.99
CA ASP A 947 -6.79 17.01 30.47
C ASP A 947 -6.88 16.68 28.96
N PHE A 948 -5.78 16.26 28.33
CA PHE A 948 -5.60 15.95 26.89
C PHE A 948 -5.99 17.01 25.85
N GLU A 949 -6.76 18.04 26.22
CA GLU A 949 -7.11 19.24 25.44
C GLU A 949 -5.90 20.05 24.91
N LYS A 950 -4.68 19.69 25.33
CA LYS A 950 -3.40 20.29 24.90
C LYS A 950 -2.35 19.23 24.57
N GLY A 951 -2.81 18.05 24.11
CA GLY A 951 -1.98 16.88 23.84
C GLY A 951 -1.55 16.12 25.10
N PHE A 952 -0.58 15.23 24.94
CA PHE A 952 -0.23 14.18 25.91
C PHE A 952 0.41 14.65 27.25
N CYS A 953 0.61 15.96 27.46
CA CYS A 953 1.16 16.55 28.70
C CYS A 953 2.51 15.98 29.21
N GLY A 954 3.31 15.34 28.34
CA GLY A 954 4.57 14.66 28.71
C GLY A 954 4.45 13.14 28.88
N TRP A 955 3.28 12.54 28.69
CA TRP A 955 3.16 11.12 28.35
C TRP A 955 3.55 10.91 26.87
N SER A 956 3.92 9.68 26.50
CA SER A 956 4.19 9.30 25.11
C SER A 956 3.83 7.83 24.85
N ASN A 957 3.48 7.49 23.62
CA ASN A 957 3.52 6.09 23.16
C ASN A 957 4.99 5.64 22.98
N THR A 958 5.23 4.34 22.91
CA THR A 958 6.54 3.77 22.56
C THR A 958 6.53 3.29 21.11
N GLN A 959 7.62 3.52 20.38
CA GLN A 959 7.78 3.06 19.00
C GLN A 959 8.41 1.65 18.92
N ASN A 960 8.63 1.01 20.08
CA ASN A 960 9.26 -0.30 20.19
C ASN A 960 8.30 -1.46 19.88
N ALA A 961 8.24 -1.84 18.60
CA ALA A 961 7.44 -2.94 18.04
C ALA A 961 7.72 -4.36 18.60
N SER A 962 8.54 -4.50 19.65
CA SER A 962 8.77 -5.75 20.40
C SER A 962 8.03 -5.83 21.75
N VAL A 963 7.53 -4.68 22.26
CA VAL A 963 6.71 -4.59 23.48
C VAL A 963 5.31 -4.01 23.23
N ASP A 964 5.13 -3.32 22.11
CA ASP A 964 3.90 -2.65 21.68
C ASP A 964 3.53 -3.05 20.23
N TRP A 965 2.23 -3.04 19.91
CA TRP A 965 1.68 -3.31 18.58
C TRP A 965 0.55 -2.35 18.15
N LEU A 966 0.19 -1.35 18.98
CA LEU A 966 -0.83 -0.32 18.73
C LEU A 966 -0.53 0.96 19.54
N ASP A 967 -0.45 2.11 18.90
CA ASP A 967 -0.42 3.40 19.60
C ASP A 967 -1.75 3.70 20.33
N TRP A 968 -1.72 4.49 21.42
CA TRP A 968 -2.91 5.17 21.93
C TRP A 968 -3.19 6.43 21.10
N ASP A 969 -4.38 6.54 20.52
CA ASP A 969 -4.81 7.67 19.68
C ASP A 969 -5.48 8.77 20.51
N LEU A 970 -5.05 10.01 20.30
CA LEU A 970 -5.72 11.21 20.81
C LEU A 970 -6.85 11.59 19.85
N THR A 971 -8.10 11.61 20.32
CA THR A 971 -9.29 11.85 19.48
C THR A 971 -10.40 12.57 20.26
N SER A 972 -11.47 12.99 19.57
CA SER A 972 -12.70 13.52 20.16
C SER A 972 -13.92 12.77 19.61
N ALA A 973 -15.06 12.83 20.31
CA ALA A 973 -16.26 12.12 19.88
C ALA A 973 -16.88 12.69 18.57
N GLN A 974 -16.57 13.95 18.24
CA GLN A 974 -16.98 14.60 16.99
C GLN A 974 -16.04 14.27 15.81
N ALA A 975 -14.73 14.15 16.05
CA ALA A 975 -13.74 13.90 15.00
C ALA A 975 -13.61 12.40 14.66
N GLU A 976 -14.00 11.51 15.57
CA GLU A 976 -13.95 10.06 15.39
C GLU A 976 -15.08 9.54 14.51
N MET A 977 -14.74 8.69 13.52
CA MET A 977 -15.70 8.16 12.53
C MET A 977 -15.61 6.63 12.32
N PHE A 978 -14.51 5.99 12.75
CA PHE A 978 -14.20 4.60 12.45
C PHE A 978 -14.24 3.69 13.69
N TYR A 979 -14.04 4.28 14.88
CA TYR A 979 -13.94 3.57 16.16
C TYR A 979 -15.09 3.91 17.11
N SER A 980 -15.39 2.95 18.00
CA SER A 980 -16.30 3.21 19.12
C SER A 980 -15.60 4.07 20.17
N THR A 981 -16.30 5.09 20.66
CA THR A 981 -15.79 6.07 21.63
C THR A 981 -16.79 6.35 22.76
N PRO A 982 -16.34 6.98 23.87
CA PRO A 982 -17.23 7.73 24.75
C PRO A 982 -18.02 8.76 23.94
N ALA A 983 -19.33 8.91 24.19
CA ALA A 983 -20.16 9.88 23.49
C ALA A 983 -19.81 11.34 23.82
N PHE A 984 -19.17 11.58 24.97
CA PHE A 984 -18.65 12.87 25.39
C PHE A 984 -17.34 12.65 26.14
N ASP A 985 -16.44 13.60 25.99
CA ASP A 985 -15.28 13.76 26.86
C ASP A 985 -15.68 13.89 28.35
N HIS A 986 -14.78 13.57 29.29
CA HIS A 986 -15.00 13.71 30.73
C HIS A 986 -14.64 15.10 31.27
N THR A 987 -13.59 15.75 30.75
CA THR A 987 -13.13 17.06 31.22
C THR A 987 -14.13 18.19 30.90
N LEU A 988 -14.57 18.29 29.64
CA LEU A 988 -15.45 19.33 29.12
C LEU A 988 -16.92 18.92 29.04
N TYR A 989 -17.22 17.61 29.06
CA TYR A 989 -18.55 17.05 28.79
C TYR A 989 -19.15 17.47 27.42
N THR A 990 -18.28 17.56 26.40
CA THR A 990 -18.62 17.93 25.02
C THR A 990 -18.18 16.86 24.02
N GLU A 991 -18.79 16.86 22.83
CA GLU A 991 -18.37 16.01 21.70
C GLU A 991 -17.03 16.48 21.10
N GLU A 992 -16.73 17.78 21.25
CA GLU A 992 -15.50 18.45 20.79
C GLU A 992 -14.28 18.22 21.70
N GLY A 993 -14.47 17.63 22.88
CA GLY A 993 -13.40 17.45 23.89
C GLY A 993 -12.52 16.22 23.61
N HIS A 994 -11.30 16.24 24.12
CA HIS A 994 -10.22 15.32 23.73
C HIS A 994 -9.87 14.29 24.81
N PHE A 995 -9.77 13.03 24.42
CA PHE A 995 -9.36 11.92 25.28
C PHE A 995 -8.46 10.95 24.50
N LEU A 996 -7.75 10.08 25.22
CA LEU A 996 -7.03 8.97 24.58
C LEU A 996 -7.97 7.77 24.41
N VAL A 997 -7.97 7.16 23.23
CA VAL A 997 -8.66 5.90 22.94
C VAL A 997 -7.66 4.84 22.47
N LEU A 998 -7.92 3.58 22.83
CA LEU A 998 -7.31 2.43 22.18
C LEU A 998 -8.14 2.06 20.94
N PRO A 999 -7.68 2.36 19.71
CA PRO A 999 -8.45 2.14 18.49
C PRO A 999 -8.84 0.67 18.28
N ASN A 1000 -10.08 0.44 17.87
CA ASN A 1000 -10.65 -0.91 17.73
C ASN A 1000 -11.25 -1.17 16.35
N SER A 1001 -10.39 -1.58 15.40
CA SER A 1001 -10.82 -2.05 14.07
C SER A 1001 -11.25 -3.53 14.09
N GLN A 1002 -12.35 -3.84 13.40
CA GLN A 1002 -12.82 -5.20 13.16
C GLN A 1002 -11.94 -6.01 12.19
N ARG A 1003 -11.09 -5.35 11.39
CA ARG A 1003 -10.19 -6.03 10.43
C ARG A 1003 -9.01 -6.72 11.11
N ASP A 1004 -8.50 -6.13 12.18
CA ASP A 1004 -7.40 -6.67 12.97
C ASP A 1004 -7.96 -7.40 14.20
N THR A 1005 -8.39 -8.65 14.04
CA THR A 1005 -8.96 -9.46 15.13
C THR A 1005 -7.93 -9.95 16.16
N ALA A 1006 -6.66 -9.61 15.98
CA ALA A 1006 -5.59 -9.97 16.91
C ALA A 1006 -5.68 -9.18 18.23
N THR A 1007 -5.54 -9.87 19.36
CA THR A 1007 -5.43 -9.24 20.68
C THR A 1007 -4.05 -8.61 20.86
N ARG A 1008 -3.92 -7.35 20.43
CA ARG A 1008 -2.72 -6.51 20.58
C ARG A 1008 -2.77 -5.68 21.88
N ASN A 1009 -1.62 -5.17 22.29
CA ASN A 1009 -1.47 -4.23 23.40
C ASN A 1009 -1.03 -2.84 22.90
N ALA A 1010 -1.09 -1.85 23.80
CA ALA A 1010 -0.71 -0.45 23.61
C ALA A 1010 -0.11 0.12 24.90
N TRP A 1011 1.09 0.70 24.88
CA TRP A 1011 1.83 1.19 26.05
C TRP A 1011 1.97 2.71 26.05
N LEU A 1012 1.14 3.40 26.85
CA LEU A 1012 1.39 4.80 27.18
C LEU A 1012 2.38 4.89 28.35
N LEU A 1013 3.47 5.61 28.15
CA LEU A 1013 4.58 5.79 29.10
C LEU A 1013 4.52 7.17 29.77
N SER A 1014 4.77 7.21 31.09
CA SER A 1014 5.02 8.47 31.79
C SER A 1014 6.46 8.96 31.59
N PRO A 1015 6.79 10.21 31.97
CA PRO A 1015 8.17 10.58 32.28
C PRO A 1015 8.79 9.65 33.34
N HIS A 1016 10.11 9.56 33.37
CA HIS A 1016 10.84 8.88 34.45
C HIS A 1016 10.65 9.63 35.78
N LEU A 1017 10.31 8.91 36.85
CA LEU A 1017 9.93 9.45 38.16
C LEU A 1017 10.90 9.00 39.27
N ALA A 1018 11.32 9.98 40.08
CA ALA A 1018 12.26 9.77 41.18
C ALA A 1018 11.75 8.80 42.27
N PRO A 1019 12.66 8.08 42.98
CA PRO A 1019 12.32 7.13 44.05
C PRO A 1019 11.30 7.66 45.08
N THR A 1020 10.26 6.87 45.36
CA THR A 1020 9.08 7.32 46.10
C THR A 1020 8.56 6.31 47.12
N LYS A 1021 8.26 6.79 48.32
CA LYS A 1021 7.56 6.03 49.38
C LYS A 1021 6.04 6.15 49.31
N GLY A 1022 5.52 6.79 48.27
CA GLY A 1022 4.10 6.93 47.98
C GLY A 1022 3.89 8.00 46.92
N THR A 1023 3.39 7.57 45.77
CA THR A 1023 2.91 8.43 44.68
C THR A 1023 1.49 7.98 44.36
N CYS A 1024 0.53 8.87 44.43
CA CYS A 1024 -0.81 8.61 43.92
C CYS A 1024 -0.83 8.85 42.41
N LEU A 1025 -1.29 7.87 41.66
CA LEU A 1025 -1.80 8.01 40.30
C LEU A 1025 -3.33 8.01 40.37
N SER A 1026 -4.00 8.85 39.60
CA SER A 1026 -5.44 8.85 39.41
C SER A 1026 -5.78 9.17 37.97
N LEU A 1027 -6.83 8.54 37.43
CA LEU A 1027 -7.31 8.74 36.06
C LEU A 1027 -8.78 8.34 35.96
N TRP A 1028 -9.46 8.78 34.91
CA TRP A 1028 -10.74 8.24 34.49
C TRP A 1028 -10.56 7.27 33.34
N VAL A 1029 -11.41 6.24 33.32
CA VAL A 1029 -11.41 5.18 32.32
C VAL A 1029 -12.84 4.93 31.86
N TYR A 1030 -13.04 4.87 30.55
CA TYR A 1030 -14.27 4.41 29.91
C TYR A 1030 -14.05 2.97 29.40
N GLN A 1031 -14.88 2.03 29.87
CA GLN A 1031 -14.84 0.63 29.45
C GLN A 1031 -16.25 0.03 29.48
N PRO A 1032 -16.99 -0.02 28.35
CA PRO A 1032 -18.38 -0.48 28.34
C PRO A 1032 -18.51 -1.99 28.58
N THR A 1033 -17.51 -2.79 28.19
CA THR A 1033 -17.54 -4.26 28.21
C THR A 1033 -16.39 -4.86 29.05
N ILE A 1034 -16.77 -5.64 30.07
CA ILE A 1034 -15.89 -6.07 31.18
C ILE A 1034 -14.78 -7.05 30.77
N TYR A 1035 -15.04 -7.91 29.80
CA TYR A 1035 -14.18 -9.06 29.45
C TYR A 1035 -13.52 -8.92 28.07
N ASP A 1036 -13.51 -7.70 27.56
CA ASP A 1036 -13.35 -7.38 26.13
C ASP A 1036 -11.98 -6.72 25.95
N SER A 1037 -11.90 -5.39 26.14
CA SER A 1037 -10.64 -4.68 26.38
C SER A 1037 -10.17 -4.81 27.84
N LYS A 1038 -8.90 -4.50 28.13
CA LYS A 1038 -8.33 -4.45 29.49
C LYS A 1038 -7.37 -3.28 29.63
N LEU A 1039 -7.29 -2.72 30.84
CA LEU A 1039 -6.23 -1.79 31.23
C LEU A 1039 -5.41 -2.39 32.38
N ILE A 1040 -4.08 -2.36 32.24
CA ILE A 1040 -3.12 -2.81 33.25
C ILE A 1040 -2.13 -1.68 33.54
N VAL A 1041 -1.98 -1.32 34.81
CA VAL A 1041 -1.02 -0.31 35.27
C VAL A 1041 0.22 -1.01 35.81
N TRP A 1042 1.38 -0.65 35.28
CA TRP A 1042 2.66 -1.24 35.68
C TRP A 1042 3.63 -0.22 36.25
N ARG A 1043 4.56 -0.71 37.09
CA ARG A 1043 5.83 -0.04 37.38
C ARG A 1043 6.95 -0.71 36.59
N LEU A 1044 7.67 0.06 35.78
CA LEU A 1044 9.00 -0.31 35.29
C LEU A 1044 10.06 0.25 36.25
N SER A 1045 11.08 -0.53 36.53
CA SER A 1045 12.20 -0.23 37.44
C SER A 1045 13.39 -1.13 37.09
N GLU A 1046 14.56 -0.94 37.70
CA GLU A 1046 15.71 -1.86 37.56
C GLU A 1046 15.38 -3.29 38.04
N GLU A 1047 14.43 -3.43 38.98
CA GLU A 1047 13.78 -4.69 39.34
C GLU A 1047 12.54 -4.94 38.45
N PRO A 1048 12.23 -6.22 38.11
CA PRO A 1048 11.35 -6.58 36.99
C PRO A 1048 9.93 -6.00 37.03
N LYS A 1049 9.36 -5.77 35.83
CA LYS A 1049 8.02 -5.21 35.54
C LYS A 1049 6.98 -5.70 36.56
N GLN A 1050 6.54 -4.80 37.45
CA GLN A 1050 5.61 -5.11 38.54
C GLN A 1050 4.20 -4.62 38.21
N GLU A 1051 3.23 -5.53 38.26
CA GLU A 1051 1.80 -5.19 38.15
C GLU A 1051 1.35 -4.40 39.39
N LEU A 1052 0.70 -3.25 39.18
CA LEU A 1052 0.16 -2.40 40.25
C LEU A 1052 -1.37 -2.51 40.34
N LEU A 1053 -2.04 -2.62 39.20
CA LEU A 1053 -3.49 -2.67 39.08
C LEU A 1053 -3.88 -3.30 37.74
N MET A 1054 -4.87 -4.19 37.74
CA MET A 1054 -5.57 -4.66 36.55
C MET A 1054 -7.06 -4.38 36.73
N LEU A 1055 -7.68 -3.72 35.75
CA LEU A 1055 -9.10 -3.35 35.83
C LEU A 1055 -10.02 -4.48 35.35
N TYR A 1056 -11.09 -4.69 36.12
CA TYR A 1056 -12.15 -5.68 35.87
C TYR A 1056 -13.56 -5.07 36.04
N GLU A 1057 -13.68 -3.73 36.11
CA GLU A 1057 -14.93 -3.03 36.42
C GLU A 1057 -15.42 -2.16 35.25
N GLY A 1058 -16.03 -2.78 34.25
CA GLY A 1058 -16.70 -2.07 33.16
C GLY A 1058 -18.10 -1.50 33.49
N GLY A 1059 -18.62 -0.69 32.59
CA GLY A 1059 -19.90 0.02 32.63
C GLY A 1059 -19.92 1.13 31.57
N GLY A 1060 -21.08 1.50 31.04
CA GLY A 1060 -21.21 2.46 29.93
C GLY A 1060 -20.98 3.93 30.28
N ASP A 1061 -20.35 4.21 31.43
CA ASP A 1061 -20.10 5.54 31.99
C ASP A 1061 -18.61 5.64 32.38
N TRP A 1062 -18.04 6.85 32.35
CA TRP A 1062 -16.69 7.13 32.83
C TRP A 1062 -16.51 6.76 34.31
N LYS A 1063 -15.38 6.11 34.67
CA LYS A 1063 -15.06 5.69 36.04
C LYS A 1063 -13.69 6.16 36.52
N TYR A 1064 -13.66 6.72 37.72
CA TYR A 1064 -12.44 7.14 38.41
C TYR A 1064 -11.70 5.98 39.09
N PHE A 1065 -10.39 5.88 38.89
CA PHE A 1065 -9.51 4.90 39.53
C PHE A 1065 -8.30 5.58 40.19
N SER A 1066 -7.71 4.96 41.23
CA SER A 1066 -6.54 5.53 41.95
C SER A 1066 -5.49 4.49 42.40
N VAL A 1067 -4.32 4.56 41.79
CA VAL A 1067 -3.04 3.84 42.03
C VAL A 1067 -2.19 4.33 43.20
N ASN A 1068 -1.98 3.61 44.32
CA ASN A 1068 -0.84 3.86 45.20
C ASN A 1068 0.43 3.18 44.66
N ILE A 1069 1.44 3.97 44.28
CA ILE A 1069 2.71 3.50 43.72
C ILE A 1069 3.86 3.76 44.70
N THR A 1070 4.77 2.80 44.83
CA THR A 1070 6.02 2.92 45.61
C THR A 1070 7.19 2.31 44.84
N SER A 1071 8.36 2.95 44.93
CA SER A 1071 9.61 2.47 44.33
C SER A 1071 10.83 2.90 45.15
N GLU A 1072 11.77 2.00 45.37
CA GLU A 1072 13.05 2.32 46.02
C GLU A 1072 14.11 2.84 45.02
N THR A 1073 13.93 2.52 43.74
CA THR A 1073 14.70 3.04 42.59
C THR A 1073 13.85 3.99 41.75
N GLU A 1074 14.47 4.66 40.78
CA GLU A 1074 13.76 5.41 39.74
C GLU A 1074 12.83 4.47 38.95
N PHE A 1075 11.68 5.01 38.51
CA PHE A 1075 10.64 4.19 37.90
C PHE A 1075 9.84 4.95 36.83
N GLN A 1076 9.18 4.19 35.96
CA GLN A 1076 8.23 4.70 34.97
C GLN A 1076 6.86 4.06 35.21
N ILE A 1077 5.80 4.82 34.96
CA ILE A 1077 4.42 4.31 34.95
C ILE A 1077 4.08 3.93 33.50
N VAL A 1078 3.51 2.73 33.32
CA VAL A 1078 2.99 2.28 32.02
C VAL A 1078 1.50 2.01 32.15
N LEU A 1079 0.72 2.52 31.20
CA LEU A 1079 -0.68 2.18 31.01
C LEU A 1079 -0.76 1.24 29.80
N GLU A 1080 -0.76 -0.07 30.07
CA GLU A 1080 -0.89 -1.11 29.06
C GLU A 1080 -2.37 -1.37 28.80
N GLY A 1081 -2.87 -0.84 27.67
CA GLY A 1081 -4.15 -1.21 27.11
C GLY A 1081 -4.03 -2.52 26.35
N ILE A 1082 -5.05 -3.37 26.40
CA ILE A 1082 -5.19 -4.57 25.56
C ILE A 1082 -6.50 -4.46 24.81
N LYS A 1083 -6.43 -4.57 23.48
CA LYS A 1083 -7.57 -4.45 22.56
C LYS A 1083 -8.56 -5.60 22.75
N GLY A 1084 -9.86 -5.27 22.71
CA GLY A 1084 -10.97 -6.22 22.72
C GLY A 1084 -11.60 -6.42 21.34
N GLU A 1085 -12.55 -7.34 21.22
CA GLU A 1085 -13.30 -7.59 19.98
C GLU A 1085 -14.34 -6.49 19.68
N LYS A 1086 -14.96 -5.88 20.70
CA LYS A 1086 -16.22 -5.12 20.55
C LYS A 1086 -16.30 -3.83 21.39
N GLY A 1087 -15.36 -3.63 22.30
CA GLY A 1087 -15.37 -2.52 23.26
C GLY A 1087 -14.35 -1.45 22.94
N ALA A 1088 -14.74 -0.19 23.17
CA ALA A 1088 -13.82 0.92 23.34
C ALA A 1088 -13.05 0.78 24.66
N LEU A 1089 -11.83 1.30 24.73
CA LEU A 1089 -11.14 1.62 25.98
C LEU A 1089 -10.59 3.03 25.84
N ALA A 1090 -11.02 3.96 26.70
CA ALA A 1090 -10.55 5.34 26.67
C ALA A 1090 -10.12 5.84 28.06
N LEU A 1091 -9.20 6.80 28.09
CA LEU A 1091 -8.58 7.39 29.27
C LEU A 1091 -8.70 8.92 29.22
N ASP A 1092 -8.99 9.54 30.37
CA ASP A 1092 -8.96 11.00 30.55
C ASP A 1092 -8.49 11.38 31.98
N ASP A 1093 -8.23 12.67 32.22
CA ASP A 1093 -8.00 13.31 33.53
C ASP A 1093 -6.80 12.67 34.28
N ILE A 1094 -5.73 12.32 33.56
CA ILE A 1094 -4.61 11.56 34.13
C ILE A 1094 -3.74 12.47 35.00
N ARG A 1095 -3.57 12.10 36.27
CA ARG A 1095 -2.81 12.86 37.27
C ARG A 1095 -1.93 11.95 38.12
N TYR A 1096 -0.70 12.38 38.41
CA TYR A 1096 0.12 11.76 39.45
C TYR A 1096 0.76 12.83 40.36
N THR A 1097 0.99 12.50 41.64
CA THR A 1097 1.65 13.41 42.60
C THR A 1097 2.74 12.68 43.38
N VAL A 1098 4.00 13.02 43.10
CA VAL A 1098 5.16 12.31 43.69
C VAL A 1098 5.37 12.69 45.16
N GLY A 1099 5.50 11.69 46.03
CA GLY A 1099 5.67 11.89 47.47
C GLY A 1099 4.35 12.18 48.23
N VAL A 1100 3.20 11.92 47.61
CA VAL A 1100 1.89 11.95 48.26
C VAL A 1100 1.14 10.65 47.92
N ASN A 1101 0.68 9.90 48.92
CA ASN A 1101 -0.15 8.72 48.70
C ASN A 1101 -1.63 9.09 48.46
N CYS A 1102 -2.44 8.18 47.92
CA CYS A 1102 -3.87 8.45 47.63
C CYS A 1102 -4.75 8.67 48.88
N ALA A 1103 -4.19 8.57 50.09
CA ALA A 1103 -4.84 9.00 51.33
C ALA A 1103 -4.47 10.45 51.72
N GLY A 1104 -3.80 11.19 50.83
CA GLY A 1104 -3.38 12.58 51.04
C GLY A 1104 -2.18 12.75 51.98
N GLN A 1105 -1.50 11.67 52.37
CA GLN A 1105 -0.36 11.75 53.28
C GLN A 1105 0.92 12.02 52.49
N LYS A 1106 1.65 13.07 52.88
CA LYS A 1106 2.99 13.36 52.33
C LYS A 1106 4.00 12.31 52.83
N THR A 1107 4.27 11.32 51.98
CA THR A 1107 5.31 10.31 52.16
C THR A 1107 6.64 10.88 51.65
N GLY A 1108 7.52 11.26 52.58
CA GLY A 1108 8.76 11.96 52.25
C GLY A 1108 9.58 11.29 51.14
N GLN A 1109 9.96 12.08 50.13
CA GLN A 1109 10.84 11.66 49.05
C GLN A 1109 12.13 11.05 49.61
N THR A 1110 12.55 9.93 49.02
CA THR A 1110 13.85 9.32 49.29
C THR A 1110 14.93 10.09 48.57
N SER A 1111 15.45 11.14 49.22
CA SER A 1111 16.65 11.85 48.76
C SER A 1111 17.81 10.87 48.57
N SER A 1112 18.31 10.76 47.35
CA SER A 1112 19.50 9.96 47.04
C SER A 1112 20.70 10.45 47.84
N SER A 1113 21.31 9.55 48.61
CA SER A 1113 22.36 9.86 49.60
C SER A 1113 21.97 10.86 50.69
N ASP A 1114 21.22 10.40 51.71
CA ASP A 1114 21.31 11.04 53.02
C ASP A 1114 22.76 10.90 53.54
N ASN A 1115 23.52 11.99 53.50
CA ASN A 1115 24.95 12.00 53.77
C ASN A 1115 25.29 11.94 55.29
N THR A 1116 24.38 11.41 56.11
CA THR A 1116 24.57 11.22 57.56
C THR A 1116 25.70 10.25 57.93
N GLY A 1117 26.21 9.47 56.96
CA GLY A 1117 27.45 8.71 57.12
C GLY A 1117 28.71 9.58 57.28
N THR A 1118 28.78 10.75 56.63
CA THR A 1118 30.00 11.59 56.63
C THR A 1118 30.04 12.62 57.75
N VAL A 1119 28.91 12.98 58.39
CA VAL A 1119 28.90 13.91 59.53
C VAL A 1119 29.52 13.29 60.78
N VAL A 1120 29.24 12.02 61.09
CA VAL A 1120 29.86 11.33 62.24
C VAL A 1120 31.37 11.17 62.02
N ALA A 1121 31.78 10.78 60.81
CA ALA A 1121 33.19 10.70 60.44
C ALA A 1121 33.88 12.07 60.54
N SER A 1122 33.28 13.13 60.02
CA SER A 1122 33.85 14.49 60.01
C SER A 1122 33.92 15.09 61.42
N VAL A 1123 32.92 14.92 62.26
CA VAL A 1123 32.96 15.40 63.66
C VAL A 1123 33.99 14.62 64.47
N VAL A 1124 34.09 13.30 64.30
CA VAL A 1124 35.15 12.49 64.94
C VAL A 1124 36.54 12.88 64.41
N PHE A 1125 36.69 13.14 63.10
CA PHE A 1125 37.97 13.53 62.51
C PHE A 1125 38.37 14.95 62.91
N VAL A 1126 37.43 15.90 63.03
CA VAL A 1126 37.68 17.27 63.55
C VAL A 1126 37.98 17.24 65.05
N ILE A 1127 37.30 16.41 65.84
CA ILE A 1127 37.64 16.22 67.26
C ILE A 1127 39.04 15.57 67.39
N LEU A 1128 39.38 14.58 66.57
CA LEU A 1128 40.73 14.04 66.49
C LEU A 1128 41.75 15.10 66.04
N LEU A 1129 41.44 15.92 65.04
CA LEU A 1129 42.32 17.00 64.58
C LEU A 1129 42.53 18.05 65.67
N LEU A 1130 41.49 18.42 66.41
CA LEU A 1130 41.57 19.34 67.55
C LEU A 1130 42.32 18.73 68.74
N LEU A 1131 42.18 17.43 69.01
CA LEU A 1131 42.96 16.72 70.03
C LEU A 1131 44.43 16.55 69.62
N ILE A 1132 44.71 16.29 68.34
CA ILE A 1132 46.06 16.23 67.77
C ILE A 1132 46.70 17.62 67.75
N LEU A 1133 45.96 18.67 67.37
CA LEU A 1133 46.41 20.07 67.42
C LEU A 1133 46.63 20.52 68.87
N ALA A 1134 45.78 20.13 69.82
CA ALA A 1134 46.00 20.38 71.24
C ALA A 1134 47.23 19.62 71.78
N ALA A 1135 47.42 18.37 71.39
CA ALA A 1135 48.60 17.59 71.74
C ALA A 1135 49.89 18.18 71.12
N LEU A 1136 49.84 18.60 69.86
CA LEU A 1136 50.93 19.30 69.16
C LEU A 1136 51.17 20.70 69.76
N PHE A 1137 50.15 21.41 70.22
CA PHE A 1137 50.30 22.70 70.90
C PHE A 1137 50.89 22.54 72.30
N VAL A 1138 50.51 21.51 73.05
CA VAL A 1138 51.14 21.14 74.33
C VAL A 1138 52.58 20.65 74.12
N PHE A 1139 52.86 19.92 73.05
CA PHE A 1139 54.21 19.50 72.65
C PHE A 1139 55.08 20.69 72.21
N TYR A 1140 54.50 21.63 71.44
CA TYR A 1140 55.11 22.90 71.05
C TYR A 1140 55.42 23.77 72.27
N LEU A 1141 54.49 23.91 73.22
CA LEU A 1141 54.73 24.63 74.48
C LEU A 1141 55.82 23.95 75.34
N LYS A 1142 55.87 22.61 75.38
CA LYS A 1142 56.96 21.87 76.04
C LYS A 1142 58.32 22.04 75.36
N THR A 1143 58.37 22.07 74.03
CA THR A 1143 59.64 22.18 73.28
C THR A 1143 60.15 23.62 73.18
N LYS A 1144 59.24 24.62 73.10
CA LYS A 1144 59.56 26.05 73.04
C LYS A 1144 60.29 26.58 74.28
N HIS A 1145 60.22 25.88 75.42
CA HIS A 1145 60.97 26.24 76.62
C HIS A 1145 62.48 25.94 76.54
N ASN A 1146 62.95 25.15 75.55
CA ASN A 1146 64.35 24.72 75.44
C ASN A 1146 65.14 25.32 74.25
N ALA A 1147 64.60 26.33 73.54
CA ALA A 1147 65.16 26.84 72.27
C ALA A 1147 65.54 28.34 72.26
N ASN A 1148 65.85 28.94 73.41
CA ASN A 1148 66.39 30.32 73.49
C ASN A 1148 67.93 30.32 73.48
N ALA A 1149 68.56 30.07 72.33
CA ALA A 1149 70.04 29.97 72.26
C ALA A 1149 70.67 30.28 70.87
N SER A 1150 70.44 31.46 70.30
CA SER A 1150 71.42 32.20 69.44
C SER A 1150 70.83 33.55 68.97
N ARG A 1151 71.70 34.48 68.53
CA ARG A 1151 71.37 35.91 68.37
C ARG A 1151 72.33 36.59 67.39
N GLU A 1152 71.89 37.68 66.77
CA GLU A 1152 72.67 38.63 65.93
C GLU A 1152 73.16 38.03 64.57
N THR A 1153 73.29 38.79 63.47
CA THR A 1153 73.66 40.21 63.30
C THR A 1153 72.83 40.99 62.24
N SER A 1154 73.05 42.32 62.23
CA SER A 1154 72.62 43.47 61.39
C SER A 1154 72.32 43.25 59.87
N ASN A 1155 71.73 44.20 59.11
CA ASN A 1155 71.81 45.68 59.17
C ASN A 1155 70.75 46.43 58.29
N GLY A 1156 70.43 47.71 58.57
CA GLY A 1156 69.94 48.67 57.52
C GLY A 1156 68.55 49.37 57.66
N SER A 1157 68.59 50.66 58.03
CA SER A 1157 67.79 51.86 57.61
C SER A 1157 66.78 51.81 56.42
N HIS A 1158 65.77 52.70 56.24
CA HIS A 1158 65.39 53.99 56.88
C HIS A 1158 63.89 54.42 56.65
N ILE A 1159 63.22 54.99 57.68
CA ILE A 1159 62.10 55.99 57.79
C ILE A 1159 61.12 56.28 56.61
N SER A 1160 59.78 56.27 56.90
CA SER A 1160 58.77 57.38 56.72
C SER A 1160 57.32 56.81 56.64
N CYS A 1161 56.44 56.81 57.66
CA CYS A 1161 55.67 57.89 58.35
C CYS A 1161 54.24 58.17 57.82
N THR A 1162 53.23 57.80 58.65
CA THR A 1162 51.93 58.48 58.95
C THR A 1162 50.83 58.67 57.87
N GLY A 1163 49.52 58.58 58.17
CA GLY A 1163 48.87 58.16 59.43
C GLY A 1163 47.34 58.39 59.53
N PHE A 1164 46.67 57.53 60.32
CA PHE A 1164 45.41 57.62 61.09
C PHE A 1164 44.37 58.76 60.92
N GLY A 1165 43.08 58.36 60.98
CA GLY A 1165 41.89 59.15 61.35
C GLY A 1165 40.67 58.22 61.55
N ASN A 1166 39.79 58.46 62.53
CA ASN A 1166 38.76 57.49 62.98
C ASN A 1166 37.47 58.20 63.47
N GLU A 1167 36.37 57.42 63.69
CA GLU A 1167 35.20 57.76 64.55
C GLU A 1167 34.23 58.90 64.09
N LEU A 1168 32.96 59.00 64.52
CA LEU A 1168 31.89 58.01 64.85
C LEU A 1168 30.52 58.74 65.03
N TYR A 1169 29.41 57.98 64.99
CA TYR A 1169 28.08 58.22 65.66
C TYR A 1169 27.01 59.24 65.15
N SER A 1170 25.81 58.65 64.90
CA SER A 1170 24.48 58.96 65.47
C SER A 1170 23.55 60.11 64.98
N SER A 1171 22.46 59.67 64.31
CA SER A 1171 21.02 59.90 64.62
C SER A 1171 20.39 61.31 64.74
N GLY A 1172 19.21 61.48 64.13
CA GLY A 1172 18.22 62.51 64.49
C GLY A 1172 17.09 62.67 63.46
N ASP A 1173 15.91 62.09 63.72
CA ASP A 1173 14.69 62.25 62.92
C ASP A 1173 13.93 63.55 63.27
N THR A 1174 13.05 64.00 62.33
CA THR A 1174 11.85 64.88 62.41
C THR A 1174 11.73 65.75 61.14
N GLU A 1175 10.58 66.15 60.62
CA GLU A 1175 9.19 65.63 60.53
C GLU A 1175 8.40 66.63 59.66
N GLU A 1176 7.53 66.19 58.74
CA GLU A 1176 6.35 66.93 58.18
C GLU A 1176 6.59 68.33 57.50
N HIS A 1177 5.69 69.03 56.77
CA HIS A 1177 4.46 68.79 55.96
C HIS A 1177 4.22 70.09 55.12
N LEU A 1178 3.35 70.23 54.09
CA LEU A 1178 2.36 69.37 53.39
C LEU A 1178 2.19 69.88 51.92
N GLU A 1179 0.99 69.72 51.34
CA GLU A 1179 0.42 70.31 50.11
C GLU A 1179 0.92 69.77 48.74
N GLU A 1180 0.06 69.20 47.86
CA GLU A 1180 -1.37 68.83 47.96
C GLU A 1180 -1.74 67.70 46.95
N VAL A 1181 -2.62 66.76 47.36
CA VAL A 1181 -3.85 66.25 46.66
C VAL A 1181 -3.78 65.77 45.18
N HIS A 1182 -4.42 64.71 44.65
CA HIS A 1182 -5.13 63.44 44.99
C HIS A 1182 -5.67 62.90 43.61
N GLU A 1183 -6.24 61.71 43.32
CA GLU A 1183 -6.61 60.39 43.90
C GLU A 1183 -7.00 59.46 42.70
N ASN A 1184 -7.17 58.12 42.71
CA ASN A 1184 -6.89 57.01 43.66
C ASN A 1184 -6.84 55.65 42.89
N THR A 1185 -6.44 54.55 43.57
CA THR A 1185 -6.70 53.08 43.33
C THR A 1185 -7.19 52.55 41.96
N GLY A 1186 -6.75 51.39 41.43
CA GLY A 1186 -6.27 50.14 42.08
C GLY A 1186 -7.30 48.99 41.89
N PRO A 1187 -7.02 47.72 42.24
CA PRO A 1187 -5.77 47.16 42.80
C PRO A 1187 -4.75 46.72 41.74
#